data_AF-A0A1M6K1V3-F1
#
_entry.id   AF-A0A1M6K1V3-F1
#
_cell.length_a   1.000
_cell.length_b   1.000
_cell.length_c   1.000
_cell.angle_alpha   90.00
_cell.angle_beta   90.00
_cell.angle_gamma   90.00
#
_symmetry.space_group_name_H-M   'P 1'
#
loop_
_entity.id
_entity.type
_entity.pdbx_description
1 polymer ?
#
loop_
_entity_poly.entity_id
_entity_poly.type
_entity_poly.pdbx_seq_one_letter_code
_entity_poly.pdbx_strand_id
1 'polypeptide(L)'
;MEKITPFALRKKVRGTCLLSASLLFFGLSTSTAKDVENTQPDSSLNSASVAIAGDPIVYDGCPVVAKRELRTTDFGFADGVTDGSLYATDVDISSKWGLPAGSVLVTVEGASSKSSLQLFEVNKDLPATFRFSGSVPVLLIAEHSARVDANHKDGIIALDGVDYVLNTSLPSGVISGQNGDDYYVENTTSSSIYGPDRFSWESQAPVSDITFYTTSSYPINGIRIWVLPIVCVDTDGDGVYDNVDLDDDNDGILDSEEDPNLDGDNEPLTNPLDSDGDGYPDHLDIDSDNDGIPDNVEAQTTDGYIAPNNDDEATYAANNGVNSAYIGGLDPVNTDGGDAPDYLDDDSDNDTVPDNNEGNDFNFDGLPNQVATGLDTDGDGLDDGFEGSDVNDGFDVNDEIDDPANDLPDTDGTEDVNYRDFDDDGDGIDTPDEDVDGDGDPTNDDTDEDGTPDYLDPSEDTTKDTDGDGVPDSTDLDDDNDGILDTVEDPNLDGDNDPLTNPLDSDGDGYPDHLDIDSDNDGIPDNVEAQTTDGYIAPNDDDEATYEANNGVNSAYPDGLDPVDTDGDGTPDYLDEDSDNDTVPDNNEGNDFNFDGVPDQTFVGSDTDGDGLDDGYEGTDVNDGFDVNDEIDDPANDLPDTDGTEDVNYRDFDDDGDGIDTPDEDADGDGDPTNDDTDEDGTPDYLDPDSSPMPDIDTDGDGVPDSVDLDDDNDGILDTVEDPNWDGDNDPNTEPWDTDGDGYPDHLDIDSDNDGIPDNVEAQTTDGYIPPNDDDEATYAENDGLNSAYPDGLTPVNTDGADTPDYIDLDSDNDLVPDNNEGNDFNFDGVPDQTFTGTDTDGDGLDDGYEGSDVNDGFDVNDEIDDPANDLPDTDGTEDVNYRDFDDDGDGIDTPNEDLNNDGDPTNDDGDNDGTPSYLDPSETTEIVVMQMVTPNGDGKNEFLWIENVDKALNNSLRIFNRWGVEVYHGEDYNNQNNVFDGRSKGRSTVSVGDYLPAGVYFYIFEYTTVDNKNIADRGYIYISK
;
A
#
# COMPACT_ATOMS: atom_id res chain seq x y z
N MET A 1 -1.76 -5.04 -7.28
CA MET A 1 -1.86 -5.63 -8.64
C MET A 1 -1.95 -4.50 -9.66
N GLU A 2 -1.04 -4.49 -10.65
CA GLU A 2 -1.22 -4.12 -12.07
C GLU A 2 -2.45 -3.25 -12.46
N LYS A 3 -2.42 -2.18 -13.28
CA LYS A 3 -1.53 -1.82 -14.41
C LYS A 3 -2.15 -0.65 -15.24
N ILE A 4 -1.26 0.12 -15.90
CA ILE A 4 -1.32 0.60 -17.31
C ILE A 4 -2.03 1.94 -17.66
N THR A 5 -1.22 3.01 -17.80
CA THR A 5 -0.91 3.89 -18.98
C THR A 5 -1.84 3.87 -20.21
N PRO A 6 -2.01 4.98 -21.02
CA PRO A 6 -0.96 5.39 -21.99
C PRO A 6 -0.92 6.83 -22.60
N PHE A 7 0.33 7.21 -22.96
CA PHE A 7 0.80 7.92 -24.19
C PHE A 7 0.46 9.43 -24.40
N ALA A 8 1.25 10.32 -25.02
CA ALA A 8 2.66 10.49 -25.44
C ALA A 8 2.75 11.65 -26.47
N LEU A 9 3.84 12.46 -26.52
CA LEU A 9 4.73 12.72 -27.70
C LEU A 9 5.51 14.09 -27.69
N ARG A 10 6.85 13.97 -27.63
CA ARG A 10 7.89 14.48 -28.59
C ARG A 10 8.50 15.92 -28.53
N LYS A 11 9.81 15.89 -28.19
CA LYS A 11 11.04 16.04 -29.04
C LYS A 11 11.88 17.36 -28.99
N LYS A 12 13.08 17.21 -28.40
CA LYS A 12 14.43 17.02 -29.03
C LYS A 12 15.31 18.27 -29.38
N VAL A 13 16.55 18.34 -28.84
CA VAL A 13 17.87 18.04 -29.51
C VAL A 13 19.09 18.71 -28.79
N ARG A 14 19.98 17.87 -28.21
CA ARG A 14 21.48 17.80 -28.20
C ARG A 14 22.41 19.01 -27.88
N GLY A 15 23.39 18.74 -26.98
CA GLY A 15 24.80 18.51 -27.38
C GLY A 15 25.99 18.92 -26.46
N THR A 16 26.76 17.91 -26.01
CA THR A 16 28.25 17.78 -25.96
C THR A 16 29.17 18.53 -24.94
N CYS A 17 29.75 17.76 -23.99
CA CYS A 17 31.17 17.32 -23.84
C CYS A 17 32.34 18.31 -23.59
N LEU A 18 33.09 18.13 -22.48
CA LEU A 18 34.58 18.24 -22.28
C LEU A 18 34.91 18.12 -20.75
N LEU A 19 36.11 17.84 -20.21
CA LEU A 19 37.15 16.79 -20.32
C LEU A 19 38.38 17.28 -19.48
N SER A 20 38.81 16.57 -18.43
CA SER A 20 40.23 16.36 -17.99
C SER A 20 40.25 15.61 -16.65
N ALA A 21 40.82 14.40 -16.45
CA ALA A 21 42.17 13.86 -16.73
C ALA A 21 43.26 14.46 -15.81
N SER A 22 44.14 13.74 -15.09
CA SER A 22 44.42 12.31 -14.86
C SER A 22 45.80 12.19 -14.12
N LEU A 23 46.14 10.98 -13.62
CA LEU A 23 47.49 10.39 -13.38
C LEU A 23 48.23 10.74 -12.05
N LEU A 24 48.86 9.82 -11.27
CA LEU A 24 49.67 8.61 -11.56
C LEU A 24 49.89 7.72 -10.29
N PHE A 25 49.64 6.37 -10.32
CA PHE A 25 50.59 5.22 -10.46
C PHE A 25 51.52 4.87 -9.26
N PHE A 26 51.83 3.62 -8.84
CA PHE A 26 51.44 2.23 -9.20
C PHE A 26 52.22 1.19 -8.31
N GLY A 27 51.60 0.03 -8.02
CA GLY A 27 52.23 -1.32 -7.91
C GLY A 27 52.56 -1.85 -6.51
N LEU A 28 52.22 -3.07 -6.07
CA LEU A 28 51.92 -4.35 -6.74
C LEU A 28 51.06 -5.21 -5.77
N SER A 29 50.01 -5.89 -6.23
CA SER A 29 49.43 -7.07 -5.57
C SER A 29 49.38 -8.26 -6.54
N THR A 30 49.43 -9.48 -5.98
CA THR A 30 49.20 -10.77 -6.65
C THR A 30 48.21 -11.52 -5.77
N SER A 31 46.99 -11.85 -6.22
CA SER A 31 46.62 -13.23 -6.65
C SER A 31 45.10 -13.24 -6.93
N THR A 32 44.65 -13.04 -8.17
CA THR A 32 43.85 -13.98 -9.01
C THR A 32 42.60 -14.65 -8.41
N ALA A 33 41.42 -14.15 -8.79
CA ALA A 33 40.38 -14.88 -9.55
C ALA A 33 39.45 -13.85 -10.23
N LYS A 34 39.04 -14.10 -11.48
CA LYS A 34 37.96 -13.37 -12.19
C LYS A 34 37.26 -14.30 -13.15
N ASP A 35 35.96 -14.08 -13.24
CA ASP A 35 34.93 -14.75 -14.03
C ASP A 35 35.16 -14.82 -15.53
N VAL A 36 34.44 -15.76 -16.14
CA VAL A 36 34.34 -15.95 -17.59
C VAL A 36 32.88 -16.19 -18.00
N GLU A 37 32.36 -15.28 -18.82
CA GLU A 37 31.27 -15.46 -19.79
C GLU A 37 31.73 -14.79 -21.11
N ASN A 38 31.45 -15.17 -22.37
CA ASN A 38 30.46 -16.03 -23.03
C ASN A 38 30.88 -16.26 -24.53
N THR A 39 30.27 -17.23 -25.21
CA THR A 39 29.90 -17.35 -26.66
C THR A 39 30.57 -18.32 -27.69
N GLN A 40 29.75 -19.34 -28.07
CA GLN A 40 29.36 -19.85 -29.44
C GLN A 40 30.21 -20.92 -30.21
N PRO A 41 29.66 -21.70 -31.19
CA PRO A 41 28.58 -22.71 -31.16
C PRO A 41 28.88 -24.01 -32.01
N ASP A 42 27.88 -24.92 -32.12
CA ASP A 42 27.60 -25.91 -33.20
C ASP A 42 27.94 -27.41 -32.99
N SER A 43 26.91 -28.25 -32.80
CA SER A 43 26.37 -29.19 -33.82
C SER A 43 25.78 -30.49 -33.26
N SER A 44 24.45 -30.59 -33.34
CA SER A 44 23.62 -31.79 -33.59
C SER A 44 23.96 -33.12 -32.88
N LEU A 45 23.01 -33.61 -32.06
CA LEU A 45 22.30 -34.88 -32.31
C LEU A 45 21.10 -35.03 -31.36
N ASN A 46 19.91 -35.11 -31.95
CA ASN A 46 18.64 -35.46 -31.32
C ASN A 46 18.70 -36.80 -30.56
N SER A 47 18.19 -36.80 -29.33
CA SER A 47 17.23 -37.81 -28.88
C SER A 47 16.43 -37.25 -27.71
N ALA A 48 15.12 -37.10 -27.93
CA ALA A 48 14.14 -36.59 -26.99
C ALA A 48 14.18 -37.35 -25.65
N SER A 49 14.42 -36.61 -24.56
CA SER A 49 13.89 -36.91 -23.24
C SER A 49 12.78 -35.91 -22.98
N VAL A 50 11.55 -36.40 -22.90
CA VAL A 50 10.45 -35.67 -22.29
C VAL A 50 10.84 -35.49 -20.83
N ALA A 51 11.22 -34.27 -20.45
CA ALA A 51 11.17 -33.84 -19.06
C ALA A 51 9.67 -33.76 -18.71
N ILE A 52 9.23 -34.61 -17.80
CA ILE A 52 7.99 -34.37 -17.07
C ILE A 52 8.46 -33.52 -15.89
N ALA A 53 8.11 -32.24 -15.89
CA ALA A 53 8.00 -31.47 -14.66
C ALA A 53 6.90 -32.14 -13.83
N GLY A 54 7.28 -32.61 -12.66
CA GLY A 54 6.40 -33.14 -11.64
C GLY A 54 7.14 -32.94 -10.32
N ASP A 55 6.40 -32.47 -9.33
CA ASP A 55 6.82 -32.12 -7.98
C ASP A 55 7.78 -33.15 -7.36
N PRO A 56 8.67 -32.76 -6.42
CA PRO A 56 9.52 -33.72 -5.72
C PRO A 56 8.66 -34.86 -5.18
N ILE A 57 9.10 -36.09 -5.42
CA ILE A 57 8.42 -37.23 -4.84
C ILE A 57 8.73 -37.15 -3.34
N VAL A 58 7.72 -37.02 -2.49
CA VAL A 58 7.87 -37.04 -1.04
C VAL A 58 7.41 -38.39 -0.52
N TYR A 59 8.15 -38.98 0.42
CA TYR A 59 7.76 -40.19 1.12
C TYR A 59 7.75 -39.91 2.62
N ASP A 60 6.55 -39.82 3.19
CA ASP A 60 6.36 -39.58 4.63
C ASP A 60 7.04 -38.28 5.09
N GLY A 61 6.80 -37.17 4.37
CA GLY A 61 7.45 -35.86 4.62
C GLY A 61 8.87 -35.75 4.06
N CYS A 62 9.62 -36.84 3.99
CA CYS A 62 11.02 -36.80 3.54
C CYS A 62 11.19 -36.67 2.01
N PRO A 63 12.12 -35.82 1.53
CA PRO A 63 12.50 -35.73 0.13
C PRO A 63 13.01 -37.05 -0.47
N VAL A 64 12.41 -37.47 -1.59
CA VAL A 64 12.89 -38.61 -2.37
C VAL A 64 13.76 -38.15 -3.53
N VAL A 65 15.05 -38.47 -3.46
CA VAL A 65 16.04 -38.09 -4.46
C VAL A 65 15.76 -38.80 -5.80
N ALA A 66 16.02 -38.08 -6.89
CA ALA A 66 15.76 -38.53 -8.26
C ALA A 66 16.22 -39.98 -8.55
N LYS A 67 15.33 -40.76 -9.18
CA LYS A 67 15.60 -42.19 -9.47
C LYS A 67 16.83 -42.41 -10.37
N ARG A 68 17.72 -43.33 -9.98
CA ARG A 68 18.87 -43.75 -10.83
C ARG A 68 18.86 -45.26 -11.07
N GLU A 69 19.28 -45.66 -12.27
CA GLU A 69 19.35 -47.08 -12.67
C GLU A 69 20.62 -47.75 -12.11
N LEU A 70 20.46 -48.95 -11.54
CA LEU A 70 21.58 -49.85 -11.25
C LEU A 70 22.09 -50.53 -12.52
N ARG A 71 23.40 -50.46 -12.72
CA ARG A 71 24.12 -51.05 -13.85
C ARG A 71 25.17 -52.02 -13.37
N THR A 72 25.47 -53.01 -14.23
CA THR A 72 26.49 -54.02 -13.90
C THR A 72 27.88 -53.40 -13.70
N THR A 73 28.12 -52.23 -14.29
CA THR A 73 29.37 -51.47 -14.15
C THR A 73 29.55 -50.85 -12.76
N ASP A 74 28.46 -50.54 -12.04
CA ASP A 74 28.54 -49.96 -10.70
C ASP A 74 29.22 -50.93 -9.73
N PHE A 75 29.09 -52.23 -10.00
CA PHE A 75 29.68 -53.33 -9.24
C PHE A 75 30.96 -53.88 -9.89
N GLY A 76 31.46 -53.25 -10.95
CA GLY A 76 32.63 -53.70 -11.70
C GLY A 76 32.47 -55.04 -12.44
N PHE A 77 31.23 -55.48 -12.72
CA PHE A 77 30.97 -56.75 -13.38
C PHE A 77 31.28 -56.72 -14.88
N ALA A 78 31.73 -57.86 -15.40
CA ALA A 78 31.97 -58.03 -16.83
C ALA A 78 30.68 -58.23 -17.63
N ASP A 79 30.63 -57.71 -18.86
CA ASP A 79 29.51 -57.89 -19.79
C ASP A 79 29.43 -59.33 -20.35
N GLY A 80 28.20 -59.84 -20.49
CA GLY A 80 27.91 -61.10 -21.17
C GLY A 80 28.11 -62.36 -20.32
N VAL A 81 28.10 -62.23 -18.99
CA VAL A 81 28.14 -63.35 -18.04
C VAL A 81 26.73 -63.90 -17.88
N THR A 82 26.47 -65.16 -18.26
CA THR A 82 25.11 -65.73 -18.33
C THR A 82 24.86 -66.92 -17.40
N ASP A 83 25.79 -67.21 -16.50
CA ASP A 83 25.76 -68.38 -15.62
C ASP A 83 25.34 -68.08 -14.17
N GLY A 84 24.85 -66.87 -13.89
CA GLY A 84 24.43 -66.45 -12.55
C GLY A 84 25.57 -66.27 -11.56
N SER A 85 26.81 -66.16 -12.04
CA SER A 85 28.00 -66.08 -11.18
C SER A 85 28.35 -64.68 -10.68
N LEU A 86 27.60 -63.64 -11.08
CA LEU A 86 27.88 -62.28 -10.62
C LEU A 86 27.49 -62.12 -9.15
N TYR A 87 28.43 -61.61 -8.38
CA TYR A 87 28.33 -61.46 -6.93
C TYR A 87 29.17 -60.26 -6.48
N ALA A 88 28.57 -59.37 -5.68
CA ALA A 88 29.24 -58.30 -4.97
C ALA A 88 28.53 -58.04 -3.63
N THR A 89 29.27 -57.63 -2.61
CA THR A 89 28.73 -57.33 -1.28
C THR A 89 28.99 -55.87 -0.95
N ASP A 90 27.99 -55.19 -0.36
CA ASP A 90 28.04 -53.84 0.21
C ASP A 90 28.80 -52.86 -0.68
N VAL A 91 28.47 -52.84 -1.98
CA VAL A 91 29.04 -51.88 -2.90
C VAL A 91 28.35 -50.54 -2.66
N ASP A 92 29.14 -49.58 -2.23
CA ASP A 92 28.71 -48.19 -2.05
C ASP A 92 28.44 -47.55 -3.41
N ILE A 93 27.19 -47.11 -3.58
CA ILE A 93 26.71 -46.42 -4.78
C ILE A 93 26.19 -45.01 -4.48
N SER A 94 26.44 -44.49 -3.28
CA SER A 94 25.92 -43.20 -2.76
C SER A 94 26.26 -42.02 -3.67
N SER A 95 27.49 -42.02 -4.20
CA SER A 95 27.96 -41.02 -5.18
C SER A 95 27.12 -40.87 -6.45
N LYS A 96 26.21 -41.79 -6.77
CA LYS A 96 25.24 -41.62 -7.88
C LYS A 96 24.24 -40.48 -7.63
N TRP A 97 24.07 -40.10 -6.37
CA TRP A 97 23.15 -39.07 -5.91
C TRP A 97 23.86 -37.90 -5.23
N GLY A 98 25.19 -37.93 -5.10
CA GLY A 98 25.93 -36.92 -4.34
C GLY A 98 25.92 -37.15 -2.83
N LEU A 99 25.28 -38.22 -2.35
CA LEU A 99 25.17 -38.54 -0.93
C LEU A 99 26.51 -38.97 -0.31
N PRO A 100 26.69 -38.77 1.01
CA PRO A 100 27.84 -39.24 1.77
C PRO A 100 28.17 -40.72 1.54
N ALA A 101 29.44 -41.09 1.71
CA ALA A 101 29.84 -42.48 1.58
C ALA A 101 29.18 -43.32 2.68
N GLY A 102 28.59 -44.46 2.32
CA GLY A 102 27.82 -45.32 3.24
C GLY A 102 26.31 -45.14 3.19
N SER A 103 25.80 -44.08 2.55
CA SER A 103 24.34 -43.81 2.47
C SER A 103 23.56 -44.91 1.77
N VAL A 104 24.01 -45.38 0.60
CA VAL A 104 23.36 -46.46 -0.16
C VAL A 104 24.37 -47.52 -0.55
N LEU A 105 24.26 -48.68 0.10
CA LEU A 105 25.05 -49.89 -0.11
C LEU A 105 24.19 -50.97 -0.76
N VAL A 106 24.75 -51.65 -1.77
CA VAL A 106 24.03 -52.71 -2.48
C VAL A 106 24.83 -54.01 -2.55
N THR A 107 24.21 -55.10 -2.13
CA THR A 107 24.69 -56.47 -2.31
C THR A 107 23.93 -57.15 -3.45
N VAL A 108 24.65 -57.76 -4.39
CA VAL A 108 24.09 -58.47 -5.55
C VAL A 108 24.49 -59.93 -5.52
N GLU A 109 23.54 -60.85 -5.64
CA GLU A 109 23.78 -62.30 -5.66
C GLU A 109 23.06 -62.99 -6.81
N GLY A 110 23.73 -63.94 -7.48
CA GLY A 110 23.09 -64.81 -8.48
C GLY A 110 22.80 -64.17 -9.84
N ALA A 111 23.28 -62.94 -10.07
CA ALA A 111 22.95 -62.16 -11.25
C ALA A 111 23.72 -62.60 -12.51
N SER A 112 23.16 -62.27 -13.68
CA SER A 112 23.81 -62.35 -14.99
C SER A 112 23.88 -60.95 -15.63
N SER A 113 24.70 -60.78 -16.67
CA SER A 113 24.85 -59.52 -17.41
C SER A 113 24.58 -59.70 -18.90
N LYS A 114 23.84 -58.76 -19.48
CA LYS A 114 23.50 -58.75 -20.90
C LYS A 114 24.66 -58.21 -21.73
N SER A 115 25.09 -58.99 -22.73
CA SER A 115 26.16 -58.57 -23.64
C SER A 115 25.80 -57.24 -24.34
N SER A 116 26.72 -56.26 -24.29
CA SER A 116 26.69 -54.97 -25.01
C SER A 116 25.73 -53.88 -24.50
N LEU A 117 25.05 -54.09 -23.36
CA LEU A 117 24.14 -53.08 -22.78
C LEU A 117 24.38 -52.77 -21.29
N GLN A 118 25.32 -53.44 -20.61
CA GLN A 118 25.64 -53.22 -19.19
C GLN A 118 24.42 -53.34 -18.24
N LEU A 119 23.42 -54.13 -18.65
CA LEU A 119 22.20 -54.39 -17.87
C LEU A 119 22.29 -55.74 -17.18
N PHE A 120 21.63 -55.84 -16.02
CA PHE A 120 21.38 -57.10 -15.36
C PHE A 120 20.41 -57.98 -16.16
N GLU A 121 20.57 -59.28 -16.00
CA GLU A 121 19.77 -60.31 -16.66
C GLU A 121 19.47 -61.44 -15.66
N VAL A 122 18.29 -62.03 -15.78
CA VAL A 122 17.92 -63.26 -15.08
C VAL A 122 17.70 -64.40 -16.07
N ASN A 123 18.15 -65.59 -15.68
CA ASN A 123 18.05 -66.80 -16.49
C ASN A 123 17.24 -67.87 -15.75
N LYS A 124 16.67 -68.82 -16.50
CA LYS A 124 15.90 -69.93 -15.92
C LYS A 124 16.73 -70.63 -14.84
N ASP A 125 16.12 -70.83 -13.67
CA ASP A 125 16.71 -71.52 -12.52
C ASP A 125 17.93 -70.78 -11.91
N LEU A 126 18.15 -69.51 -12.28
CA LEU A 126 19.22 -68.62 -11.79
C LEU A 126 18.61 -67.24 -11.42
N PRO A 127 17.91 -67.14 -10.27
CA PRO A 127 17.36 -65.87 -9.81
C PRO A 127 18.48 -64.91 -9.37
N ALA A 128 18.21 -63.61 -9.51
CA ALA A 128 19.13 -62.55 -9.07
C ALA A 128 18.53 -61.81 -7.88
N THR A 129 19.26 -61.78 -6.77
CA THR A 129 18.85 -61.11 -5.52
C THR A 129 19.66 -59.84 -5.31
N PHE A 130 18.98 -58.78 -4.87
CA PHE A 130 19.54 -57.48 -4.56
C PHE A 130 19.15 -57.11 -3.13
N ARG A 131 20.13 -56.78 -2.30
CA ARG A 131 19.92 -56.29 -0.94
C ARG A 131 20.42 -54.87 -0.82
N PHE A 132 19.63 -54.04 -0.17
CA PHE A 132 19.91 -52.63 0.07
C PHE A 132 20.16 -52.44 1.56
N SER A 133 21.23 -51.76 1.88
CA SER A 133 21.70 -51.40 3.21
C SER A 133 22.37 -50.03 3.15
N GLY A 134 22.66 -49.39 4.27
CA GLY A 134 23.19 -48.02 4.30
C GLY A 134 22.37 -47.15 5.25
N SER A 135 22.80 -45.92 5.49
CA SER A 135 22.07 -44.98 6.37
C SER A 135 20.81 -44.42 5.71
N VAL A 136 20.73 -44.40 4.37
CA VAL A 136 19.62 -43.80 3.64
C VAL A 136 18.68 -44.90 3.10
N PRO A 137 17.41 -44.94 3.54
CA PRO A 137 16.43 -45.89 3.02
C PRO A 137 16.11 -45.66 1.54
N VAL A 138 15.65 -46.69 0.82
CA VAL A 138 15.41 -46.60 -0.64
C VAL A 138 14.07 -47.19 -1.07
N LEU A 139 13.36 -46.51 -1.96
CA LEU A 139 12.27 -47.06 -2.76
C LEU A 139 12.82 -47.62 -4.08
N LEU A 140 12.13 -48.61 -4.66
CA LEU A 140 12.52 -49.25 -5.91
C LEU A 140 11.43 -49.26 -6.97
N ILE A 141 11.86 -49.06 -8.22
CA ILE A 141 11.11 -49.46 -9.41
C ILE A 141 11.82 -50.63 -10.08
N ALA A 142 11.19 -51.80 -10.00
CA ALA A 142 11.69 -53.07 -10.49
C ALA A 142 11.07 -53.42 -11.86
N GLU A 143 11.87 -53.43 -12.92
CA GLU A 143 11.39 -53.71 -14.28
C GLU A 143 11.90 -55.05 -14.84
N HIS A 144 10.98 -55.86 -15.36
CA HIS A 144 11.30 -57.05 -16.14
C HIS A 144 11.14 -56.81 -17.65
N SER A 145 11.72 -57.71 -18.46
CA SER A 145 11.67 -57.66 -19.93
C SER A 145 10.25 -57.46 -20.48
N ALA A 146 10.07 -56.59 -21.47
CA ALA A 146 8.80 -56.39 -22.21
C ALA A 146 8.29 -57.65 -22.96
N ARG A 147 9.10 -58.71 -23.00
CA ARG A 147 8.80 -59.97 -23.67
C ARG A 147 8.62 -61.09 -22.65
N VAL A 148 7.47 -61.77 -22.70
CA VAL A 148 7.19 -63.00 -21.92
C VAL A 148 6.95 -64.19 -22.87
N ASP A 149 7.65 -65.29 -22.64
CA ASP A 149 7.50 -66.50 -23.47
C ASP A 149 6.19 -67.25 -23.25
N ALA A 150 5.74 -67.95 -24.29
CA ALA A 150 4.50 -68.74 -24.25
C ALA A 150 4.46 -69.68 -23.02
N ASN A 151 3.43 -69.57 -22.17
CA ASN A 151 3.25 -70.35 -20.94
C ASN A 151 4.40 -70.22 -19.93
N HIS A 152 5.01 -69.04 -19.85
CA HIS A 152 6.05 -68.72 -18.87
C HIS A 152 5.66 -67.49 -18.04
N LYS A 153 6.26 -67.45 -16.85
CA LYS A 153 6.23 -66.36 -15.89
C LYS A 153 7.57 -65.65 -15.79
N ASP A 154 7.47 -64.34 -15.58
CA ASP A 154 8.54 -63.42 -15.25
C ASP A 154 8.06 -62.60 -14.04
N GLY A 155 8.90 -62.39 -13.04
CA GLY A 155 8.46 -61.75 -11.80
C GLY A 155 9.56 -61.38 -10.82
N ILE A 156 9.11 -60.82 -9.70
CA ILE A 156 9.90 -60.44 -8.53
C ILE A 156 9.35 -61.14 -7.28
N ILE A 157 10.22 -61.31 -6.29
CA ILE A 157 9.87 -61.81 -4.96
C ILE A 157 10.40 -60.81 -3.94
N ALA A 158 9.51 -60.20 -3.15
CA ALA A 158 9.88 -59.32 -2.04
C ALA A 158 10.30 -60.19 -0.84
N LEU A 159 11.55 -60.10 -0.39
CA LEU A 159 12.04 -60.94 0.72
C LEU A 159 11.97 -60.23 2.08
N ASP A 160 11.66 -58.94 2.05
CA ASP A 160 11.52 -58.02 3.18
C ASP A 160 10.06 -57.77 3.61
N GLY A 161 9.10 -58.31 2.85
CA GLY A 161 7.67 -58.13 3.12
C GLY A 161 7.09 -56.81 2.60
N VAL A 162 7.85 -56.06 1.79
CA VAL A 162 7.38 -54.83 1.15
C VAL A 162 6.37 -55.14 0.04
N ASP A 163 5.28 -54.38 -0.01
CA ASP A 163 4.26 -54.50 -1.04
C ASP A 163 4.72 -53.83 -2.35
N TYR A 164 4.39 -54.47 -3.49
CA TYR A 164 4.72 -53.97 -4.83
C TYR A 164 3.49 -53.82 -5.71
N VAL A 165 3.33 -52.65 -6.33
CA VAL A 165 2.24 -52.36 -7.26
C VAL A 165 2.73 -52.44 -8.70
N LEU A 166 2.01 -53.18 -9.56
CA LEU A 166 2.32 -53.26 -10.99
C LEU A 166 1.80 -52.01 -11.70
N ASN A 167 2.71 -51.15 -12.19
CA ASN A 167 2.38 -49.87 -12.83
C ASN A 167 2.33 -49.95 -14.39
N THR A 168 2.31 -51.15 -14.97
CA THR A 168 2.34 -51.34 -16.43
C THR A 168 1.04 -51.95 -16.96
N SER A 169 0.51 -51.35 -18.04
CA SER A 169 -0.62 -51.92 -18.78
C SER A 169 -0.26 -53.26 -19.46
N LEU A 170 -1.10 -54.28 -19.28
CA LEU A 170 -0.78 -55.64 -19.76
C LEU A 170 -1.23 -55.87 -21.22
N PRO A 171 -0.35 -56.40 -22.09
CA PRO A 171 -0.74 -56.76 -23.45
C PRO A 171 -1.69 -57.97 -23.45
N SER A 172 -2.59 -58.02 -24.44
CA SER A 172 -3.61 -59.09 -24.53
C SER A 172 -2.97 -60.48 -24.54
N GLY A 173 -3.38 -61.33 -23.60
CA GLY A 173 -2.85 -62.70 -23.42
C GLY A 173 -1.81 -62.84 -22.30
N VAL A 174 -1.33 -61.72 -21.75
CA VAL A 174 -0.55 -61.68 -20.50
C VAL A 174 -1.49 -61.30 -19.35
N ILE A 175 -1.34 -61.98 -18.22
CA ILE A 175 -2.05 -61.68 -16.96
C ILE A 175 -1.02 -61.36 -15.88
N SER A 176 -1.38 -60.57 -14.88
CA SER A 176 -0.61 -60.43 -13.64
C SER A 176 -1.18 -61.34 -12.56
N GLY A 177 -0.35 -61.66 -11.57
CA GLY A 177 -0.77 -62.35 -10.36
C GLY A 177 0.19 -62.10 -9.21
N GLN A 178 -0.31 -62.30 -7.99
CA GLN A 178 0.45 -62.25 -6.76
C GLN A 178 0.16 -63.52 -5.94
N ASN A 179 1.16 -64.10 -5.30
CA ASN A 179 1.00 -65.25 -4.42
C ASN A 179 1.94 -65.15 -3.20
N GLY A 180 1.46 -64.52 -2.13
CA GLY A 180 2.34 -64.07 -1.05
C GLY A 180 3.26 -62.98 -1.58
N ASP A 181 4.56 -63.11 -1.34
CA ASP A 181 5.55 -62.10 -1.73
C ASP A 181 6.02 -62.24 -3.20
N ASP A 182 5.45 -63.18 -3.97
CA ASP A 182 5.75 -63.42 -5.39
C ASP A 182 4.80 -62.63 -6.29
N TYR A 183 5.34 -61.63 -7.00
CA TYR A 183 4.64 -60.77 -7.96
C TYR A 183 5.10 -61.11 -9.38
N TYR A 184 4.18 -61.46 -10.28
CA TYR A 184 4.57 -61.94 -11.60
C TYR A 184 3.58 -61.56 -12.71
N VAL A 185 4.08 -61.61 -13.94
CA VAL A 185 3.28 -61.64 -15.17
C VAL A 185 3.40 -63.01 -15.84
N GLU A 186 2.29 -63.52 -16.37
CA GLU A 186 2.20 -64.83 -17.03
C GLU A 186 1.61 -64.71 -18.43
N ASN A 187 2.33 -65.21 -19.44
CA ASN A 187 1.79 -65.34 -20.79
C ASN A 187 1.03 -66.66 -20.93
N THR A 188 -0.29 -66.58 -21.03
CA THR A 188 -1.20 -67.74 -21.09
C THR A 188 -1.43 -68.29 -22.51
N THR A 189 -0.70 -67.75 -23.50
CA THR A 189 -0.86 -68.12 -24.92
C THR A 189 0.19 -69.13 -25.39
N SER A 190 0.00 -69.68 -26.59
CA SER A 190 0.96 -70.62 -27.21
C SER A 190 2.10 -69.95 -27.99
N SER A 191 2.22 -68.62 -27.94
CA SER A 191 3.26 -67.82 -28.61
C SER A 191 3.84 -66.77 -27.67
N SER A 192 5.12 -66.42 -27.82
CA SER A 192 5.71 -65.32 -27.04
C SER A 192 5.00 -63.99 -27.37
N ILE A 193 4.82 -63.14 -26.36
CA ILE A 193 4.20 -61.82 -26.48
C ILE A 193 5.27 -60.76 -26.23
N TYR A 194 5.22 -59.67 -26.99
CA TYR A 194 6.07 -58.50 -26.82
C TYR A 194 5.15 -57.29 -26.55
N GLY A 195 5.24 -56.74 -25.33
CA GLY A 195 4.56 -55.52 -24.94
C GLY A 195 5.28 -54.27 -25.46
N PRO A 196 4.60 -53.12 -25.51
CA PRO A 196 5.25 -51.84 -25.80
C PRO A 196 6.25 -51.45 -24.70
N ASP A 197 5.93 -51.77 -23.45
CA ASP A 197 6.67 -51.38 -22.26
C ASP A 197 7.18 -52.60 -21.48
N ARG A 198 8.18 -52.36 -20.62
CA ARG A 198 8.67 -53.33 -19.63
C ARG A 198 7.65 -53.48 -18.52
N PHE A 199 7.57 -54.68 -17.91
CA PHE A 199 6.68 -54.88 -16.76
C PHE A 199 7.34 -54.29 -15.52
N SER A 200 6.74 -53.25 -14.96
CA SER A 200 7.28 -52.43 -13.88
C SER A 200 6.49 -52.61 -12.59
N TRP A 201 7.18 -52.90 -11.50
CA TRP A 201 6.65 -52.97 -10.15
C TRP A 201 7.30 -51.89 -9.29
N GLU A 202 6.49 -51.14 -8.53
CA GLU A 202 6.94 -50.07 -7.65
C GLU A 202 6.73 -50.48 -6.19
N SER A 203 7.75 -50.32 -5.36
CA SER A 203 7.63 -50.59 -3.92
C SER A 203 6.72 -49.56 -3.26
N GLN A 204 6.02 -49.95 -2.20
CA GLN A 204 5.16 -49.05 -1.43
C GLN A 204 5.78 -48.62 -0.08
N ALA A 205 6.97 -49.11 0.24
CA ALA A 205 7.76 -48.78 1.43
C ALA A 205 9.26 -49.02 1.15
N PRO A 206 10.18 -48.55 2.01
CA PRO A 206 11.62 -48.77 1.87
C PRO A 206 11.99 -50.25 1.74
N VAL A 207 12.83 -50.54 0.75
CA VAL A 207 13.18 -51.91 0.33
C VAL A 207 14.54 -52.28 0.92
N SER A 208 14.65 -53.50 1.44
CA SER A 208 15.92 -54.07 1.89
C SER A 208 16.31 -55.35 1.15
N ASP A 209 15.37 -56.11 0.56
CA ASP A 209 15.70 -57.36 -0.16
C ASP A 209 14.66 -57.73 -1.24
N ILE A 210 15.11 -57.80 -2.50
CA ILE A 210 14.29 -58.17 -3.66
C ILE A 210 14.97 -59.21 -4.56
N THR A 211 14.21 -60.17 -5.07
CA THR A 211 14.68 -61.19 -6.01
C THR A 211 13.94 -61.18 -7.34
N PHE A 212 14.67 -61.15 -8.45
CA PHE A 212 14.14 -61.27 -9.81
C PHE A 212 14.25 -62.71 -10.32
N TYR A 213 13.23 -63.17 -11.05
CA TYR A 213 13.26 -64.50 -11.68
C TYR A 213 12.51 -64.56 -13.01
N THR A 214 12.89 -65.56 -13.82
CA THR A 214 12.17 -65.96 -15.03
C THR A 214 12.04 -67.48 -15.09
N THR A 215 10.92 -67.95 -15.62
CA THR A 215 10.75 -69.39 -15.92
C THR A 215 11.15 -69.72 -17.36
N SER A 216 11.40 -68.71 -18.21
CA SER A 216 11.73 -68.90 -19.63
C SER A 216 13.17 -69.39 -19.84
N SER A 217 13.34 -70.37 -20.74
CA SER A 217 14.66 -70.81 -21.21
C SER A 217 15.27 -69.91 -22.29
N TYR A 218 14.66 -68.77 -22.60
CA TYR A 218 15.22 -67.81 -23.54
C TYR A 218 16.42 -67.11 -22.90
N PRO A 219 17.58 -67.06 -23.57
CA PRO A 219 18.86 -66.77 -22.93
C PRO A 219 19.11 -65.28 -22.66
N ILE A 220 18.07 -64.43 -22.68
CA ILE A 220 18.18 -62.98 -22.54
C ILE A 220 16.88 -62.38 -21.96
N ASN A 221 16.71 -62.37 -20.62
CA ASN A 221 15.65 -61.63 -19.93
C ASN A 221 16.25 -60.48 -19.10
N GLY A 222 16.43 -59.32 -19.73
CA GLY A 222 17.04 -58.17 -19.08
C GLY A 222 16.11 -57.56 -18.05
N ILE A 223 16.64 -57.24 -16.88
CA ILE A 223 15.94 -56.51 -15.81
C ILE A 223 16.51 -55.10 -15.67
N ARG A 224 15.76 -54.20 -15.04
CA ARG A 224 16.26 -52.89 -14.59
C ARG A 224 15.75 -52.63 -13.18
N ILE A 225 16.57 -51.94 -12.41
CA ILE A 225 16.26 -51.55 -11.04
C ILE A 225 16.56 -50.08 -10.96
N TRP A 226 15.53 -49.28 -10.70
CA TRP A 226 15.67 -47.87 -10.37
C TRP A 226 15.59 -47.73 -8.87
N VAL A 227 16.55 -47.02 -8.29
CA VAL A 227 16.66 -46.78 -6.84
C VAL A 227 16.35 -45.31 -6.59
N LEU A 228 15.57 -45.06 -5.54
CA LEU A 228 15.11 -43.74 -5.10
C LEU A 228 15.43 -43.60 -3.60
N PRO A 229 16.55 -42.96 -3.22
CA PRO A 229 16.89 -42.69 -1.82
C PRO A 229 15.89 -41.71 -1.19
N ILE A 230 15.54 -41.93 0.08
CA ILE A 230 14.71 -41.05 0.92
C ILE A 230 15.65 -40.41 1.95
N VAL A 231 15.79 -39.09 1.95
CA VAL A 231 16.67 -38.34 2.87
C VAL A 231 15.76 -37.60 3.85
N CYS A 232 15.92 -37.84 5.15
CA CYS A 232 15.30 -37.08 6.25
C CYS A 232 16.46 -36.42 7.02
N VAL A 233 16.31 -35.15 7.38
CA VAL A 233 17.24 -34.39 8.23
C VAL A 233 16.66 -34.40 9.66
N ASP A 234 17.56 -34.20 10.63
CA ASP A 234 17.43 -34.36 12.08
C ASP A 234 18.50 -33.40 12.62
N THR A 235 18.16 -32.11 12.70
CA THR A 235 19.12 -31.00 12.88
C THR A 235 19.79 -31.07 14.25
N ASP A 236 19.00 -30.98 15.33
CA ASP A 236 19.46 -31.08 16.72
C ASP A 236 19.93 -32.51 17.13
N GLY A 237 19.57 -33.52 16.35
CA GLY A 237 19.95 -34.90 16.59
C GLY A 237 19.21 -35.58 17.74
N ASP A 238 18.03 -35.09 18.13
CA ASP A 238 17.19 -35.64 19.20
C ASP A 238 16.48 -36.96 18.83
N GLY A 239 16.49 -37.30 17.52
CA GLY A 239 15.90 -38.50 16.94
C GLY A 239 14.45 -38.36 16.46
N VAL A 240 13.90 -37.15 16.48
CA VAL A 240 12.76 -36.67 15.68
C VAL A 240 13.34 -36.18 14.34
N TYR A 241 12.52 -35.75 13.39
CA TYR A 241 13.00 -35.37 12.06
C TYR A 241 12.33 -34.07 11.74
N ASP A 242 13.07 -33.11 11.20
CA ASP A 242 12.66 -31.71 11.05
C ASP A 242 11.22 -31.56 10.52
N ASN A 243 10.90 -32.36 9.50
CA ASN A 243 9.58 -32.37 8.87
C ASN A 243 8.38 -32.82 9.75
N VAL A 244 8.62 -33.25 10.99
CA VAL A 244 7.64 -33.56 12.03
C VAL A 244 8.07 -33.04 13.40
N ASP A 245 9.21 -32.37 13.47
CA ASP A 245 9.59 -31.60 14.64
C ASP A 245 8.70 -30.35 14.75
N LEU A 246 8.74 -29.69 15.90
CA LEU A 246 8.09 -28.40 16.11
C LEU A 246 9.09 -27.30 16.51
N ASP A 247 10.36 -27.66 16.64
CA ASP A 247 11.44 -26.93 17.30
C ASP A 247 12.74 -27.62 16.82
N ASP A 248 13.16 -27.29 15.60
CA ASP A 248 14.12 -28.06 14.79
C ASP A 248 15.59 -28.00 15.32
N ASP A 249 15.99 -26.92 15.99
CA ASP A 249 17.26 -26.74 16.74
C ASP A 249 17.11 -26.98 18.25
N ASN A 250 15.86 -27.03 18.76
CA ASN A 250 15.49 -27.29 20.14
C ASN A 250 15.90 -26.18 21.12
N ASP A 251 16.03 -24.94 20.62
CA ASP A 251 16.28 -23.73 21.39
C ASP A 251 15.08 -23.34 22.28
N GLY A 252 13.91 -23.92 22.00
CA GLY A 252 12.68 -23.72 22.76
C GLY A 252 11.76 -22.64 22.23
N ILE A 253 12.17 -21.91 21.22
CA ILE A 253 11.26 -21.22 20.30
C ILE A 253 10.67 -22.32 19.38
N LEU A 254 9.59 -22.04 18.66
CA LEU A 254 8.97 -23.04 17.79
C LEU A 254 9.11 -22.57 16.36
N ASP A 255 9.29 -23.48 15.39
CA ASP A 255 9.48 -23.09 13.98
C ASP A 255 8.32 -22.21 13.43
N SER A 256 7.15 -22.26 14.07
CA SER A 256 6.00 -21.42 13.71
C SER A 256 6.03 -19.98 14.23
N GLU A 257 6.84 -19.71 15.25
CA GLU A 257 7.15 -18.38 15.78
C GLU A 257 8.36 -17.79 15.05
N GLU A 258 9.39 -18.59 14.73
CA GLU A 258 10.59 -18.15 13.97
C GLU A 258 10.33 -17.94 12.47
N ASP A 259 9.49 -18.78 11.85
CA ASP A 259 8.95 -18.52 10.51
C ASP A 259 7.42 -18.29 10.59
N PRO A 260 7.01 -17.06 10.99
CA PRO A 260 5.61 -16.71 10.96
C PRO A 260 5.22 -16.67 9.48
N ASN A 261 4.30 -17.57 9.07
CA ASN A 261 3.85 -17.79 7.69
C ASN A 261 3.34 -16.53 6.92
N LEU A 262 4.24 -15.61 6.60
CA LEU A 262 3.98 -14.34 5.93
C LEU A 262 3.74 -14.56 4.44
N ASP A 263 4.31 -15.64 3.87
CA ASP A 263 4.16 -15.98 2.46
C ASP A 263 2.87 -16.78 2.13
N GLY A 264 2.18 -17.25 3.17
CA GLY A 264 0.84 -17.82 3.12
C GLY A 264 0.76 -19.28 2.71
N ASP A 265 1.88 -20.02 2.70
CA ASP A 265 1.90 -21.44 2.35
C ASP A 265 1.70 -22.42 3.52
N ASN A 266 1.77 -21.93 4.77
CA ASN A 266 1.63 -22.67 6.04
C ASN A 266 2.67 -23.79 6.20
N GLU A 267 3.88 -23.62 5.65
CA GLU A 267 4.95 -24.60 5.76
C GLU A 267 6.28 -23.84 6.08
N PRO A 268 6.79 -23.91 7.32
CA PRO A 268 8.05 -23.25 7.73
C PRO A 268 9.27 -23.65 6.88
N LEU A 269 9.18 -24.83 6.24
CA LEU A 269 10.26 -25.38 5.42
C LEU A 269 10.32 -24.79 3.99
N THR A 270 9.50 -23.81 3.66
CA THR A 270 9.41 -23.25 2.30
C THR A 270 9.63 -21.74 2.27
N ASN A 271 10.89 -21.35 2.01
CA ASN A 271 11.39 -19.97 2.06
C ASN A 271 11.57 -19.48 3.51
N PRO A 272 12.34 -20.20 4.33
CA PRO A 272 12.51 -19.84 5.74
C PRO A 272 13.17 -18.46 5.87
N LEU A 273 12.86 -17.78 6.99
CA LEU A 273 13.54 -16.57 7.43
C LEU A 273 14.99 -16.91 7.81
N ASP A 274 15.87 -15.92 7.67
CA ASP A 274 17.34 -16.00 7.79
C ASP A 274 17.74 -14.56 8.11
N SER A 275 17.60 -14.22 9.40
CA SER A 275 17.55 -12.85 9.91
C SER A 275 18.90 -12.15 9.82
N ASP A 276 19.97 -12.80 10.27
CA ASP A 276 21.35 -12.31 10.14
C ASP A 276 21.96 -12.51 8.71
N GLY A 277 21.37 -13.39 7.91
CA GLY A 277 21.81 -13.68 6.54
C GLY A 277 23.08 -14.54 6.43
N ASP A 278 23.46 -15.28 7.47
CA ASP A 278 24.65 -16.14 7.46
C ASP A 278 24.45 -17.45 6.67
N GLY A 279 23.17 -17.80 6.43
CA GLY A 279 22.73 -18.95 5.67
C GLY A 279 22.26 -20.15 6.49
N TYR A 280 22.18 -20.04 7.82
CA TYR A 280 21.31 -20.82 8.69
C TYR A 280 19.97 -20.07 8.82
N PRO A 281 18.85 -20.69 8.45
CA PRO A 281 17.56 -20.05 8.64
C PRO A 281 17.08 -20.20 10.09
N ASP A 282 16.51 -19.15 10.68
CA ASP A 282 16.19 -18.95 12.11
C ASP A 282 15.81 -20.24 12.86
N HIS A 283 14.79 -20.99 12.42
CA HIS A 283 14.42 -22.34 12.98
C HIS A 283 15.49 -23.46 12.95
N LEU A 284 16.74 -23.15 12.59
CA LEU A 284 17.89 -24.07 12.55
C LEU A 284 19.15 -23.39 13.11
N ASP A 285 18.98 -22.20 13.67
CA ASP A 285 20.00 -21.31 14.19
C ASP A 285 19.74 -21.15 15.70
N ILE A 286 20.79 -21.03 16.50
CA ILE A 286 20.65 -20.83 17.95
C ILE A 286 21.08 -19.42 18.37
N ASP A 287 21.42 -18.56 17.41
CA ASP A 287 21.92 -17.17 17.53
C ASP A 287 21.47 -16.41 16.26
N SER A 288 20.16 -16.18 16.14
CA SER A 288 19.47 -15.82 14.88
C SER A 288 19.77 -14.40 14.36
N ASP A 289 20.29 -13.51 15.20
CA ASP A 289 20.77 -12.16 14.86
C ASP A 289 22.31 -12.03 14.89
N ASN A 290 23.02 -13.04 15.41
CA ASN A 290 24.49 -13.16 15.43
C ASN A 290 25.18 -12.16 16.35
N ASP A 291 24.52 -11.82 17.45
CA ASP A 291 25.06 -10.98 18.50
C ASP A 291 25.96 -11.80 19.48
N GLY A 292 25.83 -13.13 19.45
CA GLY A 292 26.63 -14.06 20.24
C GLY A 292 26.04 -14.41 21.61
N ILE A 293 24.82 -13.98 21.88
CA ILE A 293 23.93 -14.50 22.94
C ILE A 293 23.02 -15.55 22.27
N PRO A 294 22.74 -16.70 22.90
CA PRO A 294 21.87 -17.70 22.27
C PRO A 294 20.38 -17.38 22.41
N ASP A 295 19.58 -17.64 21.37
CA ASP A 295 18.13 -17.39 21.29
C ASP A 295 17.34 -17.92 22.51
N ASN A 296 17.76 -19.08 23.05
CA ASN A 296 17.17 -19.65 24.27
C ASN A 296 17.25 -18.72 25.48
N VAL A 297 18.35 -17.96 25.58
CA VAL A 297 18.68 -17.02 26.66
C VAL A 297 17.91 -15.72 26.47
N GLU A 298 17.86 -15.19 25.26
CA GLU A 298 17.20 -13.93 24.94
C GLU A 298 15.68 -14.03 25.00
N ALA A 299 15.11 -15.14 24.54
CA ALA A 299 13.67 -15.38 24.59
C ALA A 299 13.08 -15.46 26.02
N GLN A 300 13.87 -15.23 27.08
CA GLN A 300 13.48 -15.33 28.48
C GLN A 300 14.09 -14.24 29.37
N THR A 301 13.28 -13.64 30.25
CA THR A 301 13.76 -12.74 31.31
C THR A 301 14.77 -13.40 32.26
N THR A 302 15.75 -12.65 32.76
CA THR A 302 16.78 -13.17 33.69
C THR A 302 16.19 -13.80 34.95
N ASP A 303 15.23 -13.12 35.60
CA ASP A 303 14.62 -13.56 36.86
C ASP A 303 13.70 -14.80 36.67
N GLY A 304 13.32 -15.09 35.43
CA GLY A 304 12.40 -16.15 34.99
C GLY A 304 13.07 -17.34 34.28
N TYR A 305 14.35 -17.25 33.94
CA TYR A 305 15.07 -18.16 33.05
C TYR A 305 14.91 -19.66 33.40
N ILE A 306 14.61 -20.47 32.38
CA ILE A 306 14.44 -21.92 32.48
C ILE A 306 15.45 -22.63 31.59
N ALA A 307 16.62 -22.96 32.16
CA ALA A 307 17.64 -23.75 31.47
C ALA A 307 17.09 -25.08 30.88
N PRO A 308 17.55 -25.47 29.68
CA PRO A 308 17.14 -26.72 29.04
C PRO A 308 17.52 -27.94 29.87
N ASN A 309 16.73 -29.01 29.77
CA ASN A 309 17.03 -30.27 30.47
C ASN A 309 17.34 -31.41 29.52
N ASN A 310 18.23 -32.32 29.96
CA ASN A 310 18.58 -33.51 29.17
C ASN A 310 17.39 -34.47 29.01
N ASP A 311 16.93 -34.65 27.77
CA ASP A 311 15.94 -35.64 27.40
C ASP A 311 16.50 -36.89 26.70
N ASP A 312 15.66 -37.91 26.51
CA ASP A 312 16.00 -39.06 25.68
C ASP A 312 15.14 -39.07 24.41
N GLU A 313 15.60 -39.74 23.34
CA GLU A 313 14.88 -39.86 22.05
C GLU A 313 13.38 -40.22 22.21
N ALA A 314 12.99 -40.88 23.33
CA ALA A 314 11.60 -41.25 23.56
C ALA A 314 10.77 -40.17 24.25
N THR A 315 11.40 -39.24 24.96
CA THR A 315 10.74 -38.02 25.47
C THR A 315 10.52 -37.04 24.32
N TYR A 316 11.55 -36.74 23.55
CA TYR A 316 11.49 -35.90 22.36
C TYR A 316 10.43 -36.36 21.35
N ALA A 317 10.46 -37.63 20.96
CA ALA A 317 9.41 -38.21 20.11
C ALA A 317 8.00 -38.24 20.75
N ALA A 318 7.86 -38.01 22.06
CA ALA A 318 6.56 -37.87 22.73
C ALA A 318 6.07 -36.43 22.79
N ASN A 319 6.98 -35.46 22.66
CA ASN A 319 6.73 -34.03 22.66
C ASN A 319 6.74 -33.41 21.25
N ASN A 320 7.15 -34.19 20.22
CA ASN A 320 7.42 -33.72 18.85
C ASN A 320 8.60 -32.72 18.87
N GLY A 321 9.73 -33.23 19.35
CA GLY A 321 11.07 -32.61 19.44
C GLY A 321 11.26 -31.40 20.36
N VAL A 322 10.18 -30.78 20.84
CA VAL A 322 10.31 -29.78 21.92
C VAL A 322 10.85 -30.37 23.24
N ASN A 323 11.85 -29.70 23.85
CA ASN A 323 12.41 -30.03 25.16
C ASN A 323 11.33 -30.13 26.25
N SER A 324 11.46 -31.08 27.19
CA SER A 324 10.48 -31.18 28.29
C SER A 324 10.59 -30.10 29.38
N ALA A 325 11.58 -29.21 29.31
CA ALA A 325 11.71 -28.05 30.19
C ALA A 325 10.59 -27.01 29.93
N TYR A 326 10.30 -26.74 28.66
CA TYR A 326 9.35 -25.73 28.18
C TYR A 326 8.34 -26.38 27.20
N ILE A 327 7.51 -27.29 27.73
CA ILE A 327 6.52 -28.01 26.90
C ILE A 327 5.57 -27.03 26.21
N GLY A 328 5.68 -26.96 24.88
CA GLY A 328 4.84 -26.17 24.01
C GLY A 328 5.45 -24.84 23.57
N GLY A 329 6.76 -24.68 23.70
CA GLY A 329 7.50 -23.47 23.34
C GLY A 329 7.66 -22.50 24.52
N LEU A 330 8.66 -21.63 24.41
CA LEU A 330 8.79 -20.37 25.11
C LEU A 330 7.79 -19.35 24.54
N ASP A 331 7.58 -18.27 25.28
CA ASP A 331 6.84 -17.08 24.84
C ASP A 331 7.92 -16.01 24.81
N PRO A 332 8.51 -15.70 23.62
CA PRO A 332 9.68 -14.84 23.54
C PRO A 332 9.44 -13.49 24.22
N VAL A 333 10.48 -13.00 24.89
CA VAL A 333 10.50 -11.65 25.45
C VAL A 333 10.73 -10.65 24.32
N ASN A 334 10.20 -9.46 24.52
CA ASN A 334 10.44 -8.26 23.72
C ASN A 334 10.48 -7.16 24.80
N THR A 335 11.68 -6.72 25.14
CA THR A 335 11.95 -5.91 26.33
C THR A 335 11.44 -4.48 26.17
N ASP A 336 11.73 -3.87 25.03
CA ASP A 336 11.34 -2.51 24.66
C ASP A 336 9.84 -2.34 24.29
N GLY A 337 9.16 -3.39 23.82
CA GLY A 337 7.80 -3.30 23.29
C GLY A 337 7.66 -2.79 21.84
N GLY A 338 8.77 -2.37 21.20
CA GLY A 338 8.78 -1.52 20.01
C GLY A 338 9.01 -2.25 18.69
N ASP A 339 9.86 -3.28 18.68
CA ASP A 339 10.37 -3.94 17.47
C ASP A 339 10.32 -5.49 17.52
N ALA A 340 11.44 -6.17 17.28
CA ALA A 340 11.51 -7.61 17.18
C ALA A 340 11.61 -8.23 18.59
N PRO A 341 11.21 -9.48 18.81
CA PRO A 341 11.51 -10.13 20.08
C PRO A 341 13.02 -10.23 20.29
N ASP A 342 13.48 -10.16 21.54
CA ASP A 342 14.89 -10.01 21.94
C ASP A 342 15.85 -10.91 21.12
N TYR A 343 15.50 -12.19 20.87
CA TYR A 343 16.34 -13.15 20.11
C TYR A 343 16.53 -12.86 18.60
N LEU A 344 15.98 -11.75 18.11
CA LEU A 344 16.08 -11.29 16.72
C LEU A 344 16.46 -9.80 16.66
N ASP A 345 16.77 -9.21 17.80
CA ASP A 345 16.94 -7.78 17.95
C ASP A 345 18.41 -7.47 18.27
N ASP A 346 18.99 -6.53 17.53
CA ASP A 346 20.42 -6.20 17.68
C ASP A 346 20.67 -5.27 18.91
N ASP A 347 19.60 -4.74 19.52
CA ASP A 347 19.55 -3.75 20.62
C ASP A 347 18.23 -3.91 21.41
N SER A 348 18.16 -4.90 22.30
CA SER A 348 16.94 -5.44 22.92
C SER A 348 16.16 -4.47 23.81
N ASP A 349 16.82 -3.50 24.44
CA ASP A 349 16.19 -2.43 25.23
C ASP A 349 16.20 -1.06 24.52
N ASN A 350 16.76 -0.98 23.32
CA ASN A 350 16.84 0.22 22.49
C ASN A 350 17.59 1.38 23.17
N ASP A 351 18.61 1.06 23.96
CA ASP A 351 19.44 2.01 24.71
C ASP A 351 20.62 2.59 23.91
N THR A 352 20.68 2.25 22.61
CA THR A 352 21.72 2.61 21.61
C THR A 352 23.01 1.80 21.67
N VAL A 353 23.19 0.98 22.70
CA VAL A 353 24.33 0.06 22.81
C VAL A 353 23.90 -1.32 22.30
N PRO A 354 24.60 -1.92 21.32
CA PRO A 354 24.18 -3.21 20.80
C PRO A 354 24.36 -4.36 21.80
N ASP A 355 23.47 -5.35 21.80
CA ASP A 355 23.45 -6.49 22.72
C ASP A 355 24.80 -7.23 22.79
N ASN A 356 25.45 -7.43 21.63
CA ASN A 356 26.79 -8.02 21.58
C ASN A 356 27.82 -7.24 22.42
N ASN A 357 27.75 -5.91 22.47
CA ASN A 357 28.66 -5.10 23.27
C ASN A 357 28.43 -5.34 24.77
N GLU A 358 27.20 -5.24 25.22
CA GLU A 358 26.83 -5.31 26.64
C GLU A 358 26.88 -6.74 27.17
N GLY A 359 26.24 -7.68 26.46
CA GLY A 359 26.21 -9.10 26.80
C GLY A 359 27.59 -9.75 26.78
N ASN A 360 28.57 -9.18 26.05
CA ASN A 360 29.94 -9.68 26.00
C ASN A 360 31.02 -8.78 26.63
N ASP A 361 30.72 -7.66 27.28
CA ASP A 361 31.72 -6.85 28.02
C ASP A 361 31.84 -7.23 29.50
N PHE A 362 32.46 -8.38 29.77
CA PHE A 362 32.74 -8.85 31.13
C PHE A 362 33.74 -8.01 31.94
N ASN A 363 34.32 -6.94 31.37
CA ASN A 363 35.24 -6.09 32.10
C ASN A 363 34.85 -4.61 32.18
N PHE A 364 33.69 -4.23 31.64
CA PHE A 364 33.11 -2.91 31.73
C PHE A 364 34.10 -1.83 31.25
N ASP A 365 34.67 -2.04 30.05
CA ASP A 365 35.54 -1.08 29.35
C ASP A 365 34.96 -0.57 28.02
N GLY A 366 33.65 -0.75 27.81
CA GLY A 366 32.89 -0.31 26.63
C GLY A 366 33.18 -1.14 25.39
N LEU A 367 33.78 -2.33 25.53
CA LEU A 367 34.19 -3.15 24.39
C LEU A 367 33.94 -4.64 24.63
N PRO A 368 33.29 -5.33 23.67
CA PRO A 368 33.00 -6.73 23.81
C PRO A 368 34.29 -7.56 23.89
N ASN A 369 34.31 -8.47 24.87
CA ASN A 369 35.45 -9.34 25.13
C ASN A 369 35.48 -10.53 24.15
N GLN A 370 34.31 -10.89 23.60
CA GLN A 370 34.09 -11.93 22.60
C GLN A 370 33.66 -11.28 21.29
N VAL A 371 34.03 -11.88 20.14
CA VAL A 371 33.68 -11.35 18.82
C VAL A 371 33.63 -12.48 17.80
N ALA A 372 32.70 -12.39 16.85
CA ALA A 372 32.56 -13.34 15.75
C ALA A 372 33.87 -13.56 14.96
N THR A 373 34.14 -14.82 14.63
CA THR A 373 35.31 -15.29 13.89
C THR A 373 35.01 -15.60 12.43
N GLY A 374 33.74 -15.70 12.06
CA GLY A 374 33.19 -16.19 10.79
C GLY A 374 33.41 -17.69 10.59
N LEU A 375 33.46 -18.45 11.68
CA LEU A 375 33.61 -19.90 11.69
C LEU A 375 32.60 -20.48 12.67
N ASP A 376 31.84 -21.45 12.20
CA ASP A 376 31.03 -22.31 13.05
C ASP A 376 31.45 -23.77 12.74
N THR A 377 31.88 -24.48 13.78
CA THR A 377 32.49 -25.82 13.68
C THR A 377 31.44 -26.94 13.69
N ASP A 378 30.30 -26.69 14.31
CA ASP A 378 29.22 -27.61 14.67
C ASP A 378 28.15 -27.65 13.61
N GLY A 379 27.91 -26.49 13.00
CA GLY A 379 26.78 -26.19 12.16
C GLY A 379 25.52 -25.91 12.95
N ASP A 380 25.61 -25.30 14.14
CA ASP A 380 24.47 -24.95 14.99
C ASP A 380 24.06 -23.47 14.94
N GLY A 381 24.86 -22.61 14.32
CA GLY A 381 24.52 -21.21 14.06
C GLY A 381 25.39 -20.23 14.84
N LEU A 382 25.60 -20.49 16.12
CA LEU A 382 26.50 -19.73 17.00
C LEU A 382 27.98 -19.80 16.53
N ASP A 383 28.64 -18.64 16.44
CA ASP A 383 30.03 -18.59 15.97
C ASP A 383 31.06 -19.13 17.01
N ASP A 384 32.11 -19.82 16.54
CA ASP A 384 33.28 -20.31 17.30
C ASP A 384 33.90 -19.23 18.26
N GLY A 385 33.62 -17.95 18.00
CA GLY A 385 34.03 -16.78 18.78
C GLY A 385 33.31 -16.64 20.13
N PHE A 386 32.10 -17.16 20.24
CA PHE A 386 31.20 -17.06 21.39
C PHE A 386 31.10 -18.38 22.18
N GLU A 387 31.33 -19.54 21.54
CA GLU A 387 31.33 -20.90 22.15
C GLU A 387 32.51 -21.22 23.13
N GLY A 388 33.08 -20.18 23.75
CA GLY A 388 34.04 -20.26 24.85
C GLY A 388 35.17 -21.30 24.66
N SER A 389 35.07 -22.43 25.37
CA SER A 389 36.14 -23.43 25.45
C SER A 389 35.91 -24.73 24.69
N ASP A 390 34.70 -24.99 24.20
CA ASP A 390 34.30 -26.23 23.54
C ASP A 390 33.43 -26.02 22.29
N VAL A 391 33.97 -25.29 21.30
CA VAL A 391 33.53 -25.10 19.89
C VAL A 391 33.12 -26.35 19.05
N ASN A 392 32.73 -27.45 19.70
CA ASN A 392 32.24 -28.66 19.06
C ASN A 392 31.38 -29.51 20.00
N ASP A 393 30.45 -28.91 20.73
CA ASP A 393 29.49 -29.59 21.59
C ASP A 393 28.17 -29.98 20.89
N GLY A 394 27.92 -29.46 19.69
CA GLY A 394 26.68 -29.63 18.92
C GLY A 394 25.67 -28.58 19.33
N PHE A 395 24.38 -28.78 19.05
CA PHE A 395 23.31 -27.88 19.48
C PHE A 395 23.11 -27.87 21.02
N ASP A 396 24.04 -27.26 21.76
CA ASP A 396 23.87 -26.90 23.16
C ASP A 396 23.24 -25.51 23.22
N VAL A 397 21.91 -25.49 23.19
CA VAL A 397 21.09 -24.31 22.87
C VAL A 397 21.21 -23.11 23.83
N ASN A 398 21.95 -23.25 24.93
CA ASN A 398 22.24 -22.16 25.85
C ASN A 398 23.75 -22.03 26.12
N ASP A 399 24.59 -22.69 25.31
CA ASP A 399 26.04 -22.77 25.37
C ASP A 399 26.60 -22.82 26.82
N GLU A 400 27.55 -21.94 27.18
CA GLU A 400 28.12 -21.85 28.52
C GLU A 400 27.24 -21.02 29.50
N ILE A 401 26.06 -20.52 29.08
CA ILE A 401 25.15 -19.64 29.84
C ILE A 401 24.05 -20.46 30.54
N ASP A 402 24.38 -21.02 31.70
CA ASP A 402 23.46 -21.86 32.52
C ASP A 402 22.57 -21.02 33.48
N ASP A 403 22.99 -19.80 33.81
CA ASP A 403 22.40 -18.88 34.79
C ASP A 403 22.71 -17.43 34.39
N PRO A 404 21.90 -16.79 33.51
CA PRO A 404 22.18 -15.46 32.94
C PRO A 404 22.61 -14.43 33.98
N ALA A 405 21.87 -14.33 35.10
CA ALA A 405 22.18 -13.47 36.26
C ALA A 405 23.56 -13.68 36.93
N ASN A 406 24.35 -14.67 36.51
CA ASN A 406 25.70 -14.92 37.01
C ASN A 406 26.73 -15.15 35.91
N ASP A 407 26.26 -15.45 34.69
CA ASP A 407 27.09 -15.83 33.56
C ASP A 407 27.22 -14.68 32.53
N LEU A 408 26.28 -13.73 32.52
CA LEU A 408 26.31 -12.49 31.71
C LEU A 408 26.65 -11.23 32.55
N PRO A 409 27.05 -10.12 31.91
CA PRO A 409 27.21 -8.80 32.55
C PRO A 409 25.92 -8.28 33.20
N ASP A 410 26.09 -7.59 34.32
CA ASP A 410 25.04 -7.00 35.19
C ASP A 410 25.78 -6.00 36.11
N THR A 411 25.77 -4.72 35.74
CA THR A 411 26.63 -3.67 36.33
C THR A 411 26.08 -3.19 37.68
N ASP A 412 24.79 -2.92 37.77
CA ASP A 412 24.13 -2.38 38.94
C ASP A 412 23.64 -3.47 39.93
N GLY A 413 23.50 -4.71 39.44
CA GLY A 413 22.99 -5.85 40.19
C GLY A 413 21.48 -5.80 40.43
N THR A 414 20.72 -5.02 39.65
CA THR A 414 19.29 -4.81 39.79
C THR A 414 18.45 -5.42 38.68
N GLU A 415 17.79 -4.71 37.79
CA GLU A 415 16.51 -5.14 37.20
C GLU A 415 16.61 -6.37 36.28
N ASP A 416 17.56 -6.36 35.32
CA ASP A 416 17.88 -7.49 34.45
C ASP A 416 19.42 -7.62 34.23
N VAL A 417 19.88 -8.03 33.05
CA VAL A 417 21.30 -8.02 32.62
C VAL A 417 21.47 -6.90 31.62
N ASN A 418 22.70 -6.38 31.44
CA ASN A 418 22.95 -5.12 30.74
C ASN A 418 22.16 -4.93 29.43
N TYR A 419 22.26 -5.86 28.47
CA TYR A 419 21.55 -5.79 27.18
C TYR A 419 20.00 -5.77 27.23
N ARG A 420 19.41 -5.74 28.42
CA ARG A 420 17.96 -5.60 28.66
C ARG A 420 17.67 -4.65 29.82
N ASP A 421 18.63 -3.82 30.19
CA ASP A 421 18.58 -2.87 31.28
C ASP A 421 18.93 -1.46 30.76
N PHE A 422 17.88 -0.69 30.46
CA PHE A 422 17.97 0.65 29.87
C PHE A 422 18.77 1.68 30.69
N ASP A 423 18.93 1.45 32.00
CA ASP A 423 19.80 2.20 32.92
C ASP A 423 20.85 1.22 33.46
N ASP A 424 21.92 1.07 32.67
CA ASP A 424 22.81 -0.08 32.74
C ASP A 424 23.57 -0.16 34.09
N ASP A 425 23.86 1.00 34.69
CA ASP A 425 24.58 1.13 35.95
C ASP A 425 23.71 1.46 37.17
N GLY A 426 22.43 1.73 36.94
CA GLY A 426 21.40 1.94 37.94
C GLY A 426 21.58 3.23 38.73
N ASP A 427 22.20 4.26 38.13
CA ASP A 427 22.39 5.56 38.74
C ASP A 427 21.20 6.53 38.54
N GLY A 428 20.30 6.19 37.61
CA GLY A 428 19.05 6.87 37.33
C GLY A 428 19.09 7.80 36.11
N ILE A 429 20.13 7.71 35.29
CA ILE A 429 20.21 8.26 33.94
C ILE A 429 20.17 7.08 32.98
N ASP A 430 19.39 7.19 31.90
CA ASP A 430 19.30 6.12 30.91
C ASP A 430 20.56 6.13 30.02
N THR A 431 21.03 4.96 29.58
CA THR A 431 22.26 4.83 28.77
C THR A 431 22.37 5.80 27.58
N PRO A 432 21.29 6.08 26.81
CA PRO A 432 21.36 7.04 25.71
C PRO A 432 21.75 8.46 26.15
N ASP A 433 21.36 8.87 27.37
CA ASP A 433 21.57 10.22 27.90
C ASP A 433 22.98 10.42 28.47
N GLU A 434 23.80 9.36 28.44
CA GLU A 434 25.19 9.35 28.89
C GLU A 434 26.20 9.49 27.73
N ASP A 435 25.72 9.80 26.51
CA ASP A 435 26.51 10.22 25.34
C ASP A 435 26.98 11.68 25.46
N VAL A 436 27.93 11.92 26.38
CA VAL A 436 28.41 13.25 26.75
C VAL A 436 28.95 14.07 25.56
N ASP A 437 29.42 13.44 24.48
CA ASP A 437 29.91 14.14 23.30
C ASP A 437 28.96 14.18 22.08
N GLY A 438 27.76 13.59 22.23
CA GLY A 438 26.65 13.65 21.30
C GLY A 438 26.94 12.99 19.95
N ASP A 439 27.80 11.96 19.92
CA ASP A 439 28.19 11.27 18.69
C ASP A 439 27.40 9.98 18.38
N GLY A 440 26.44 9.67 19.24
CA GLY A 440 25.55 8.51 19.21
C GLY A 440 26.26 7.21 19.60
N ASP A 441 27.30 7.27 20.43
CA ASP A 441 28.09 6.12 20.88
C ASP A 441 28.50 6.27 22.36
N PRO A 442 27.59 6.00 23.33
CA PRO A 442 27.85 6.10 24.78
C PRO A 442 29.03 5.23 25.24
N THR A 443 29.39 4.19 24.46
CA THR A 443 30.43 3.23 24.82
C THR A 443 31.83 3.84 24.92
N ASN A 444 31.99 5.07 24.45
CA ASN A 444 33.28 5.72 24.30
C ASN A 444 33.50 6.94 25.22
N ASP A 445 32.45 7.36 25.94
CA ASP A 445 32.48 8.46 26.91
C ASP A 445 32.90 7.97 28.29
N ASP A 446 33.86 8.69 28.88
CA ASP A 446 34.54 8.36 30.15
C ASP A 446 34.95 9.69 30.78
N THR A 447 33.96 10.38 31.37
CA THR A 447 34.05 11.75 31.87
C THR A 447 35.15 11.90 32.92
N ASP A 448 35.34 10.89 33.77
CA ASP A 448 36.29 10.92 34.87
C ASP A 448 37.72 10.40 34.49
N GLU A 449 37.86 9.87 33.27
CA GLU A 449 39.04 9.23 32.69
C GLU A 449 39.57 8.01 33.50
N ASP A 450 38.72 7.26 34.21
CA ASP A 450 39.12 6.07 34.97
C ASP A 450 39.14 4.77 34.15
N GLY A 451 38.47 4.79 33.01
CA GLY A 451 38.45 3.73 31.99
C GLY A 451 37.28 2.77 32.09
N THR A 452 36.24 3.11 32.84
CA THR A 452 34.88 2.58 32.71
C THR A 452 34.06 3.69 32.03
N PRO A 453 33.34 3.38 30.95
CA PRO A 453 32.46 4.38 30.32
C PRO A 453 31.38 4.87 31.27
N ASP A 454 30.83 6.05 30.99
CA ASP A 454 29.87 6.72 31.85
C ASP A 454 28.64 5.82 32.11
N TYR A 455 28.05 5.22 31.06
CA TYR A 455 26.96 4.24 31.16
C TYR A 455 27.23 2.96 31.98
N LEU A 456 28.46 2.77 32.48
CA LEU A 456 28.84 1.65 33.34
C LEU A 456 29.46 2.12 34.68
N ASP A 457 29.47 3.43 34.99
CA ASP A 457 30.06 4.02 36.21
C ASP A 457 29.04 4.65 37.18
N PRO A 458 28.56 3.85 38.17
CA PRO A 458 27.45 4.25 39.05
C PRO A 458 27.87 5.22 40.18
N SER A 459 28.89 6.04 39.94
CA SER A 459 29.51 6.91 40.92
C SER A 459 29.74 8.36 40.49
N GLU A 460 29.40 8.73 39.26
CA GLU A 460 29.58 10.08 38.73
C GLU A 460 28.45 11.05 39.12
N ASP A 461 27.14 10.73 39.02
CA ASP A 461 26.11 11.77 39.16
C ASP A 461 25.40 11.92 40.54
N THR A 462 26.05 12.61 41.48
CA THR A 462 25.26 13.28 42.56
C THR A 462 25.64 14.74 42.72
N THR A 463 26.14 15.35 41.64
CA THR A 463 26.74 16.69 41.65
C THR A 463 26.48 17.56 40.41
N LYS A 464 25.72 17.10 39.40
CA LYS A 464 25.17 17.97 38.35
C LYS A 464 24.23 19.04 38.97
N ASP A 465 24.28 20.25 38.43
CA ASP A 465 23.80 21.55 38.96
C ASP A 465 23.85 22.51 37.76
N THR A 466 22.90 22.31 36.83
CA THR A 466 22.85 22.87 35.47
C THR A 466 22.90 24.40 35.50
N ASP A 467 21.92 25.05 36.12
CA ASP A 467 21.90 26.52 36.27
C ASP A 467 22.98 27.08 37.23
N GLY A 468 23.67 26.20 37.97
CA GLY A 468 24.75 26.53 38.89
C GLY A 468 24.30 27.36 40.11
N ASP A 469 23.04 27.30 40.49
CA ASP A 469 22.48 28.00 41.64
C ASP A 469 22.94 27.41 43.00
N GLY A 470 23.43 26.16 42.95
CA GLY A 470 23.91 25.38 44.08
C GLY A 470 22.90 24.36 44.65
N VAL A 471 21.78 24.14 43.99
CA VAL A 471 20.84 23.04 44.19
C VAL A 471 21.08 22.02 43.05
N PRO A 472 21.41 20.75 43.36
CA PRO A 472 21.63 19.77 42.31
C PRO A 472 20.32 19.37 41.62
N ASP A 473 20.38 19.16 40.31
CA ASP A 473 19.27 18.85 39.37
C ASP A 473 18.31 17.79 39.93
N SER A 474 18.87 16.67 40.42
CA SER A 474 18.12 15.60 41.15
C SER A 474 17.20 16.05 42.32
N THR A 475 17.32 17.29 42.78
CA THR A 475 16.48 17.91 43.81
C THR A 475 15.99 19.31 43.48
N ASP A 476 16.28 19.81 42.29
CA ASP A 476 15.68 21.02 41.78
C ASP A 476 14.23 20.77 41.33
N LEU A 477 13.55 21.82 40.89
CA LEU A 477 12.20 21.78 40.31
C LEU A 477 12.12 22.58 39.00
N ASP A 478 13.25 23.10 38.54
CA ASP A 478 13.45 24.16 37.53
C ASP A 478 14.98 24.16 37.26
N ASP A 479 15.46 23.10 36.59
CA ASP A 479 16.89 22.73 36.52
C ASP A 479 17.77 23.76 35.75
N ASP A 480 17.19 24.45 34.78
CA ASP A 480 17.77 25.51 33.96
C ASP A 480 17.36 26.93 34.45
N ASN A 481 16.29 27.02 35.25
CA ASN A 481 15.80 28.17 36.01
C ASN A 481 15.20 29.29 35.14
N ASP A 482 14.75 28.94 33.94
CA ASP A 482 13.94 29.77 33.04
C ASP A 482 12.55 30.08 33.63
N GLY A 483 12.15 29.38 34.69
CA GLY A 483 10.90 29.62 35.38
C GLY A 483 9.68 28.91 34.84
N ILE A 484 9.84 28.06 33.82
CA ILE A 484 8.98 26.91 33.63
C ILE A 484 9.37 25.92 34.76
N LEU A 485 8.93 24.68 34.77
CA LEU A 485 9.20 23.78 35.92
C LEU A 485 9.27 22.42 35.30
N ASP A 486 10.30 21.61 35.55
CA ASP A 486 10.57 20.36 34.80
C ASP A 486 9.32 19.47 34.58
N THR A 487 8.36 19.50 35.51
CA THR A 487 7.05 18.81 35.36
C THR A 487 6.06 19.42 34.33
N VAL A 488 6.40 20.53 33.72
CA VAL A 488 5.67 21.31 32.70
C VAL A 488 6.37 21.11 31.37
N GLU A 489 7.71 21.28 31.30
CA GLU A 489 8.51 20.89 30.13
C GLU A 489 8.39 19.40 29.83
N ASP A 490 8.45 18.54 30.85
CA ASP A 490 8.10 17.13 30.71
C ASP A 490 6.73 16.79 31.35
N PRO A 491 5.65 16.74 30.54
CA PRO A 491 4.32 16.37 31.02
C PRO A 491 4.13 14.90 31.45
N ASN A 492 5.17 14.08 31.60
CA ASN A 492 5.12 12.67 32.05
C ASN A 492 4.17 11.83 31.17
N LEU A 493 4.49 11.81 29.88
CA LEU A 493 3.71 11.10 28.86
C LEU A 493 3.86 9.57 28.98
N ASP A 494 4.98 9.11 29.52
CA ASP A 494 5.37 7.71 29.72
C ASP A 494 4.83 7.09 31.03
N GLY A 495 4.59 7.90 32.06
CA GLY A 495 3.84 7.55 33.27
C GLY A 495 4.67 7.21 34.51
N ASP A 496 5.98 7.44 34.53
CA ASP A 496 6.86 7.23 35.70
C ASP A 496 6.84 8.41 36.70
N ASN A 497 6.51 9.62 36.24
CA ASN A 497 6.60 10.88 36.98
C ASN A 497 8.04 11.28 37.33
N ASP A 498 9.00 10.99 36.46
CA ASP A 498 10.38 11.46 36.56
C ASP A 498 10.73 12.28 35.31
N PRO A 499 11.02 13.59 35.42
CA PRO A 499 11.43 14.40 34.28
C PRO A 499 12.85 14.08 33.77
N LEU A 500 13.54 13.15 34.44
CA LEU A 500 14.89 12.70 34.12
C LEU A 500 14.92 11.40 33.31
N THR A 501 13.76 10.79 33.05
CA THR A 501 13.66 9.51 32.31
C THR A 501 12.84 9.75 31.06
N ASN A 502 13.40 9.46 29.88
CA ASN A 502 12.84 9.85 28.58
C ASN A 502 12.43 11.34 28.51
N PRO A 503 13.33 12.28 28.86
CA PRO A 503 12.97 13.68 28.90
C PRO A 503 12.54 14.17 27.52
N LEU A 504 11.62 15.14 27.49
CA LEU A 504 11.20 15.77 26.24
C LEU A 504 12.37 16.62 25.72
N ASP A 505 12.69 16.46 24.43
CA ASP A 505 13.67 17.23 23.66
C ASP A 505 12.94 17.64 22.38
N SER A 506 12.42 18.86 22.37
CA SER A 506 11.43 19.32 21.40
C SER A 506 12.04 19.65 20.04
N ASP A 507 13.26 20.17 20.00
CA ASP A 507 13.99 20.48 18.77
C ASP A 507 14.96 19.37 18.30
N GLY A 508 15.27 18.40 19.17
CA GLY A 508 16.13 17.27 18.88
C GLY A 508 17.62 17.63 18.77
N ASP A 509 18.07 18.67 19.47
CA ASP A 509 19.46 19.10 19.47
C ASP A 509 20.35 18.37 20.49
N GLY A 510 19.73 17.62 21.40
CA GLY A 510 20.38 16.83 22.45
C GLY A 510 20.39 17.48 23.83
N TYR A 511 19.82 18.68 24.00
CA TYR A 511 19.48 19.26 25.29
C TYR A 511 17.98 19.07 25.55
N PRO A 512 17.59 18.29 26.57
CA PRO A 512 16.18 18.15 26.87
C PRO A 512 15.58 19.46 27.41
N ASP A 513 14.31 19.73 27.11
CA ASP A 513 13.60 20.99 27.38
C ASP A 513 13.80 21.53 28.81
N HIS A 514 13.82 20.67 29.84
CA HIS A 514 14.04 21.08 31.23
C HIS A 514 15.48 21.51 31.58
N LEU A 515 16.42 21.38 30.63
CA LEU A 515 17.83 21.77 30.71
C LEU A 515 18.22 22.79 29.63
N ASP A 516 17.28 23.13 28.75
CA ASP A 516 17.43 24.02 27.62
C ASP A 516 16.70 25.34 27.90
N ILE A 517 17.30 26.48 27.56
CA ILE A 517 16.66 27.79 27.72
C ILE A 517 16.01 28.31 26.42
N ASP A 518 16.05 27.55 25.33
CA ASP A 518 15.55 27.85 23.97
C ASP A 518 15.04 26.55 23.31
N SER A 519 14.00 25.92 23.91
CA SER A 519 13.59 24.52 23.67
C SER A 519 13.12 24.19 22.23
N ASP A 520 12.83 25.19 21.40
CA ASP A 520 12.50 25.03 19.98
C ASP A 520 13.58 25.59 19.02
N ASN A 521 14.68 26.07 19.59
CA ASN A 521 15.89 26.56 18.89
C ASN A 521 15.62 27.73 17.91
N ASP A 522 14.60 28.52 18.19
CA ASP A 522 14.21 29.67 17.38
C ASP A 522 15.08 30.92 17.69
N GLY A 523 15.73 30.94 18.86
CA GLY A 523 16.63 31.99 19.33
C GLY A 523 15.99 33.02 20.27
N ILE A 524 14.78 32.78 20.76
CA ILE A 524 14.07 33.56 21.76
C ILE A 524 13.96 32.72 23.05
N PRO A 525 14.59 33.10 24.16
CA PRO A 525 14.63 32.24 25.34
C PRO A 525 13.26 31.93 25.97
N ASP A 526 13.05 30.70 26.44
CA ASP A 526 11.80 30.15 27.00
C ASP A 526 11.18 31.05 28.10
N ASN A 527 12.01 31.67 28.96
CA ASN A 527 11.54 32.62 29.96
C ASN A 527 10.75 33.79 29.35
N VAL A 528 11.19 34.27 28.18
CA VAL A 528 10.60 35.36 27.41
C VAL A 528 9.31 34.93 26.74
N GLU A 529 9.29 33.71 26.23
CA GLU A 529 8.21 33.15 25.41
C GLU A 529 7.01 32.71 26.25
N ALA A 530 7.30 32.09 27.40
CA ALA A 530 6.30 31.70 28.39
C ALA A 530 5.50 32.88 29.00
N GLN A 531 5.74 34.12 28.57
CA GLN A 531 5.12 35.33 29.11
C GLN A 531 4.79 36.39 28.05
N THR A 532 3.56 36.91 28.07
CA THR A 532 3.17 38.10 27.26
C THR A 532 4.06 39.32 27.55
N THR A 533 4.35 40.15 26.54
CA THR A 533 5.19 41.36 26.68
C THR A 533 4.65 42.34 27.74
N ASP A 534 3.34 42.56 27.77
CA ASP A 534 2.69 43.51 28.70
C ASP A 534 2.71 42.97 30.17
N GLY A 535 2.90 41.66 30.32
CA GLY A 535 2.90 40.90 31.58
C GLY A 535 4.28 40.51 32.11
N TYR A 536 5.32 40.62 31.30
CA TYR A 536 6.66 40.08 31.52
C TYR A 536 7.25 40.37 32.91
N ILE A 537 7.82 39.33 33.54
CA ILE A 537 8.44 39.36 34.86
C ILE A 537 9.88 38.84 34.77
N ALA A 538 10.84 39.75 34.65
CA ALA A 538 12.26 39.41 34.69
C ALA A 538 12.68 38.64 35.98
N PRO A 539 13.64 37.70 35.88
CA PRO A 539 14.21 36.95 37.00
C PRO A 539 14.80 37.83 38.11
N ASN A 540 14.89 37.31 39.34
CA ASN A 540 15.59 38.00 40.43
C ASN A 540 17.04 37.52 40.57
N ASP A 541 17.95 38.46 40.89
CA ASP A 541 19.28 38.15 41.47
C ASP A 541 19.15 37.43 42.85
N ASP A 542 18.92 36.13 42.87
CA ASP A 542 18.87 35.34 44.09
C ASP A 542 20.26 34.88 44.58
N ASP A 543 20.31 34.36 45.80
CA ASP A 543 21.53 33.73 46.32
C ASP A 543 21.26 32.24 46.54
N GLU A 544 22.30 31.40 46.49
CA GLU A 544 22.27 29.95 46.80
C GLU A 544 21.39 29.58 48.02
N ALA A 545 21.21 30.48 49.01
CA ALA A 545 20.37 30.21 50.17
C ALA A 545 18.87 30.48 49.97
N THR A 546 18.51 31.15 48.89
CA THR A 546 17.16 31.50 48.45
C THR A 546 16.66 30.41 47.50
N TYR A 547 17.48 30.01 46.53
CA TYR A 547 17.30 28.84 45.68
C TYR A 547 17.09 27.55 46.49
N GLU A 548 18.02 27.19 47.38
CA GLU A 548 17.84 26.10 48.37
C GLU A 548 16.57 26.22 49.26
N ALA A 549 16.00 27.42 49.41
CA ALA A 549 14.77 27.61 50.18
C ALA A 549 13.49 27.43 49.35
N ASN A 550 13.63 27.51 48.02
CA ASN A 550 12.59 27.32 47.03
C ASN A 550 12.71 25.97 46.28
N ASN A 551 13.82 25.24 46.44
CA ASN A 551 14.24 24.08 45.62
C ASN A 551 14.36 24.54 44.16
N GLY A 552 15.51 25.18 43.88
CA GLY A 552 15.98 26.00 42.75
C GLY A 552 15.06 26.90 41.92
N VAL A 553 13.75 26.89 42.12
CA VAL A 553 12.89 27.88 41.43
C VAL A 553 13.22 29.34 41.83
N ASN A 554 13.44 30.22 40.84
CA ASN A 554 13.66 31.64 41.04
C ASN A 554 12.56 32.28 41.92
N SER A 555 12.92 33.18 42.84
CA SER A 555 11.91 33.83 43.68
C SER A 555 11.01 34.85 42.96
N ALA A 556 11.24 35.12 41.67
CA ALA A 556 10.36 35.92 40.81
C ALA A 556 9.01 35.21 40.57
N TYR A 557 9.07 33.90 40.31
CA TYR A 557 7.95 33.02 39.97
C TYR A 557 7.97 31.77 40.87
N PRO A 558 7.72 31.91 42.18
CA PRO A 558 7.93 30.83 43.17
C PRO A 558 6.93 29.65 43.09
N ASP A 559 6.02 29.67 42.13
CA ASP A 559 5.08 28.59 41.86
C ASP A 559 5.22 28.09 40.39
N GLY A 560 6.27 28.49 39.66
CA GLY A 560 6.40 28.36 38.20
C GLY A 560 5.67 29.46 37.42
N LEU A 561 6.03 29.63 36.15
CA LEU A 561 5.25 30.33 35.13
C LEU A 561 4.05 29.45 34.68
N ASP A 562 3.11 30.08 33.99
CA ASP A 562 1.97 29.42 33.34
C ASP A 562 2.15 29.82 31.88
N PRO A 563 2.80 28.98 31.05
CA PRO A 563 3.22 29.34 29.69
C PRO A 563 2.06 29.92 28.87
N VAL A 564 2.40 30.86 27.98
CA VAL A 564 1.47 31.43 27.02
C VAL A 564 1.29 30.45 25.86
N ASP A 565 0.15 30.56 25.21
CA ASP A 565 -0.29 29.78 24.04
C ASP A 565 -1.12 30.83 23.26
N THR A 566 -0.44 31.52 22.35
CA THR A 566 -0.90 32.78 21.74
C THR A 566 -2.03 32.53 20.74
N ASP A 567 -1.89 31.54 19.86
CA ASP A 567 -2.91 31.16 18.87
C ASP A 567 -4.02 30.25 19.45
N GLY A 568 -3.76 29.56 20.57
CA GLY A 568 -4.69 28.68 21.26
C GLY A 568 -4.78 27.27 20.68
N ASP A 569 -3.79 26.80 19.92
CA ASP A 569 -3.75 25.48 19.31
C ASP A 569 -3.43 24.36 20.32
N GLY A 570 -2.82 24.73 21.45
CA GLY A 570 -2.46 23.87 22.57
C GLY A 570 -0.97 23.57 22.72
N THR A 571 -0.11 24.09 21.84
CA THR A 571 1.34 24.19 21.97
C THR A 571 1.66 25.52 22.66
N PRO A 572 2.42 25.53 23.77
CA PRO A 572 2.86 26.78 24.37
C PRO A 572 3.90 27.49 23.50
N ASP A 573 3.92 28.83 23.55
CA ASP A 573 4.80 29.68 22.72
C ASP A 573 6.28 29.25 22.74
N TYR A 574 6.83 28.83 23.89
CA TYR A 574 8.25 28.39 24.02
C TYR A 574 8.59 27.06 23.33
N LEU A 575 7.61 26.41 22.70
CA LEU A 575 7.75 25.16 21.95
C LEU A 575 7.16 25.27 20.55
N ASP A 576 6.74 26.46 20.14
CA ASP A 576 5.96 26.70 18.94
C ASP A 576 6.78 27.51 17.93
N GLU A 577 7.17 26.90 16.81
CA GLU A 577 8.00 27.57 15.79
C GLU A 577 7.30 28.78 15.09
N ASP A 578 5.99 28.98 15.32
CA ASP A 578 5.12 30.02 14.75
C ASP A 578 3.96 30.35 15.75
N SER A 579 4.30 31.08 16.83
CA SER A 579 3.47 31.27 18.03
C SER A 579 2.10 31.91 17.79
N ASP A 580 1.94 32.74 16.76
CA ASP A 580 0.65 33.34 16.37
C ASP A 580 0.04 32.75 15.08
N ASN A 581 0.74 31.79 14.47
CA ASN A 581 0.30 31.00 13.32
C ASN A 581 0.03 31.85 12.08
N ASP A 582 0.86 32.88 11.89
CA ASP A 582 0.74 33.88 10.85
C ASP A 582 1.56 33.54 9.58
N THR A 583 2.18 32.35 9.57
CA THR A 583 3.03 31.77 8.52
C THR A 583 4.47 32.27 8.49
N VAL A 584 4.83 33.25 9.32
CA VAL A 584 6.20 33.68 9.50
C VAL A 584 6.77 33.02 10.77
N PRO A 585 7.92 32.34 10.71
CA PRO A 585 8.46 31.68 11.90
C PRO A 585 8.96 32.69 12.95
N ASP A 586 8.84 32.33 14.23
CA ASP A 586 9.21 33.17 15.39
C ASP A 586 10.65 33.68 15.30
N ASN A 587 11.60 32.83 14.90
CA ASN A 587 12.99 33.21 14.65
C ASN A 587 13.11 34.39 13.67
N ASN A 588 12.33 34.39 12.58
CA ASN A 588 12.38 35.46 11.60
C ASN A 588 11.92 36.79 12.20
N GLU A 589 10.83 36.77 12.96
CA GLU A 589 10.19 37.97 13.51
C GLU A 589 10.88 38.48 14.76
N GLY A 590 11.24 37.59 15.68
CA GLY A 590 12.00 37.88 16.88
C GLY A 590 13.42 38.38 16.60
N ASN A 591 14.01 37.99 15.46
CA ASN A 591 15.39 38.36 15.11
C ASN A 591 15.56 39.33 13.92
N ASP A 592 14.51 39.82 13.26
CA ASP A 592 14.64 40.86 12.22
C ASP A 592 14.58 42.31 12.76
N PHE A 593 15.65 42.73 13.43
CA PHE A 593 15.78 44.10 13.95
C PHE A 593 15.82 45.21 12.90
N ASN A 594 15.92 44.85 11.62
CA ASN A 594 16.13 45.79 10.52
C ASN A 594 14.97 45.86 9.53
N PHE A 595 13.97 44.99 9.72
CA PHE A 595 12.72 44.88 8.99
C PHE A 595 12.98 44.74 7.49
N ASP A 596 13.87 43.80 7.12
CA ASP A 596 14.17 43.47 5.72
C ASP A 596 13.74 42.05 5.30
N GLY A 597 12.92 41.38 6.12
CA GLY A 597 12.35 40.05 5.90
C GLY A 597 13.33 38.92 6.11
N VAL A 598 14.45 39.21 6.79
CA VAL A 598 15.52 38.25 7.01
C VAL A 598 16.06 38.43 8.42
N PRO A 599 16.12 37.37 9.23
CA PRO A 599 16.62 37.50 10.60
C PRO A 599 18.10 37.94 10.60
N ASP A 600 18.41 38.88 11.51
CA ASP A 600 19.76 39.42 11.70
C ASP A 600 20.66 38.44 12.48
N GLN A 601 20.05 37.56 13.28
CA GLN A 601 20.67 36.46 14.02
C GLN A 601 20.24 35.12 13.40
N THR A 602 21.06 34.08 13.51
CA THR A 602 20.75 32.78 12.89
C THR A 602 21.53 31.68 13.58
N PHE A 603 20.91 30.51 13.74
CA PHE A 603 21.54 29.27 14.20
C PHE A 603 22.88 28.95 13.50
N VAL A 604 23.93 28.70 14.27
CA VAL A 604 25.27 28.33 13.79
C VAL A 604 25.69 26.91 14.16
N GLY A 605 24.93 26.21 15.01
CA GLY A 605 25.17 24.87 15.53
C GLY A 605 26.38 24.81 16.46
N SER A 606 26.53 25.80 17.33
CA SER A 606 27.56 25.85 18.35
C SER A 606 27.02 26.59 19.56
N ASP A 607 27.00 25.92 20.70
CA ASP A 607 26.74 26.52 22.00
C ASP A 607 28.06 26.44 22.81
N THR A 608 28.56 27.60 23.26
CA THR A 608 29.83 27.71 23.98
C THR A 608 29.68 27.45 25.49
N ASP A 609 28.46 27.50 26.00
CA ASP A 609 28.09 27.65 27.41
C ASP A 609 27.55 26.37 27.99
N GLY A 610 26.88 25.61 27.13
CA GLY A 610 26.12 24.44 27.51
C GLY A 610 24.76 24.80 28.07
N ASP A 611 24.16 25.94 27.71
CA ASP A 611 22.85 26.38 28.21
C ASP A 611 21.70 26.26 27.19
N GLY A 612 21.94 25.60 26.06
CA GLY A 612 20.90 25.30 25.05
C GLY A 612 20.75 26.39 23.98
N LEU A 613 20.91 27.67 24.32
CA LEU A 613 20.87 28.77 23.36
C LEU A 613 22.11 28.81 22.43
N ASP A 614 21.89 28.80 21.11
CA ASP A 614 23.00 28.80 20.13
C ASP A 614 23.83 30.12 20.10
N ASP A 615 25.15 30.02 19.92
CA ASP A 615 26.13 31.14 19.78
C ASP A 615 25.67 32.21 18.73
N GLY A 616 24.80 31.82 17.80
CA GLY A 616 24.20 32.63 16.76
C GLY A 616 23.25 33.70 17.26
N TYR A 617 22.64 33.47 18.44
CA TYR A 617 21.64 34.33 19.08
C TYR A 617 22.20 35.10 20.29
N GLU A 618 23.26 34.59 20.94
CA GLU A 618 23.97 35.16 22.12
C GLU A 618 24.77 36.48 21.88
N GLY A 619 24.39 37.28 20.88
CA GLY A 619 24.82 38.65 20.69
C GLY A 619 26.33 38.90 20.79
N THR A 620 26.80 39.50 21.90
CA THR A 620 28.22 39.88 22.08
C THR A 620 29.03 39.09 23.09
N ASP A 621 28.40 38.27 23.93
CA ASP A 621 29.04 37.54 25.01
C ASP A 621 28.52 36.10 25.12
N VAL A 622 28.77 35.31 24.05
CA VAL A 622 28.63 33.84 23.91
C VAL A 622 29.28 32.96 25.01
N ASN A 623 29.48 33.50 26.21
CA ASN A 623 30.02 32.80 27.38
C ASN A 623 29.69 33.50 28.70
N ASP A 624 28.44 33.83 28.92
CA ASP A 624 27.94 34.38 30.18
C ASP A 624 27.45 33.33 31.19
N GLY A 625 27.37 32.06 30.77
CA GLY A 625 26.71 30.94 31.45
C GLY A 625 25.20 31.11 31.41
N PHE A 626 24.44 30.19 32.02
CA PHE A 626 22.97 30.23 32.15
C PHE A 626 22.39 31.60 32.58
N ASP A 627 22.17 32.48 31.61
CA ASP A 627 21.42 33.72 31.72
C ASP A 627 20.14 33.51 30.92
N VAL A 628 19.10 33.04 31.61
CA VAL A 628 17.80 32.58 31.06
C VAL A 628 17.02 33.59 30.20
N ASN A 629 17.57 34.79 30.00
CA ASN A 629 17.00 35.84 29.16
C ASN A 629 17.99 36.34 28.09
N ASP A 630 19.25 35.89 28.12
CA ASP A 630 20.39 36.48 27.41
C ASP A 630 20.35 38.03 27.38
N GLU A 631 20.34 38.65 26.18
CA GLU A 631 20.29 40.10 26.02
C GLU A 631 18.84 40.68 26.09
N ILE A 632 17.80 39.84 26.28
CA ILE A 632 16.35 40.15 26.23
C ILE A 632 15.77 40.41 27.65
N ASP A 633 16.27 41.45 28.32
CA ASP A 633 15.83 41.87 29.67
C ASP A 633 14.45 42.59 29.70
N ASP A 634 14.02 43.17 28.58
CA ASP A 634 12.81 43.99 28.41
C ASP A 634 12.24 43.76 26.99
N PRO A 635 11.47 42.67 26.76
CA PRO A 635 11.01 42.24 25.42
C PRO A 635 10.43 43.39 24.58
N ALA A 636 9.56 44.22 25.19
CA ALA A 636 8.98 45.43 24.59
C ALA A 636 9.96 46.49 24.04
N ASN A 637 11.26 46.36 24.31
CA ASN A 637 12.30 47.27 23.83
C ASN A 637 13.49 46.55 23.19
N ASP A 638 13.65 45.26 23.49
CA ASP A 638 14.79 44.45 23.09
C ASP A 638 14.44 43.55 21.89
N LEU A 639 13.17 43.20 21.66
CA LEU A 639 12.67 42.49 20.47
C LEU A 639 12.02 43.42 19.43
N PRO A 640 11.87 42.99 18.16
CA PRO A 640 11.10 43.66 17.12
C PRO A 640 9.62 43.87 17.50
N ASP A 641 9.09 45.02 17.07
CA ASP A 641 7.71 45.50 17.31
C ASP A 641 7.47 46.62 16.28
N THR A 642 6.89 46.26 15.14
CA THR A 642 6.78 47.13 13.96
C THR A 642 5.76 48.26 14.17
N ASP A 643 4.59 47.93 14.69
CA ASP A 643 3.46 48.85 14.81
C ASP A 643 3.36 49.54 16.19
N GLY A 644 4.02 48.96 17.20
CA GLY A 644 4.00 49.42 18.58
C GLY A 644 2.69 49.18 19.30
N THR A 645 1.86 48.25 18.83
CA THR A 645 0.51 47.99 19.32
C THR A 645 0.35 46.74 20.15
N GLU A 646 -0.08 45.57 19.69
CA GLU A 646 -0.65 44.57 20.60
C GLU A 646 0.40 43.85 21.46
N ASP A 647 1.33 43.14 20.81
CA ASP A 647 2.49 42.48 21.42
C ASP A 647 3.78 42.73 20.57
N VAL A 648 4.79 41.87 20.65
CA VAL A 648 5.96 41.86 19.74
C VAL A 648 5.64 41.01 18.50
N ASN A 649 6.40 41.20 17.41
CA ASN A 649 6.05 40.67 16.08
C ASN A 649 5.63 39.19 16.08
N TYR A 650 6.46 38.27 16.60
CA TYR A 650 6.17 36.82 16.66
C TYR A 650 4.92 36.40 17.47
N ARG A 651 4.19 37.36 18.05
CA ARG A 651 2.91 37.14 18.75
C ARG A 651 1.84 38.14 18.32
N ASP A 652 2.02 38.80 17.19
CA ASP A 652 1.13 39.80 16.61
C ASP A 652 0.79 39.50 15.14
N PHE A 653 -0.28 38.71 14.96
CA PHE A 653 -0.86 38.29 13.67
C PHE A 653 -1.10 39.39 12.59
N ASP A 654 -1.10 40.67 12.97
CA ASP A 654 -1.14 41.86 12.07
C ASP A 654 0.06 42.73 12.40
N ASP A 655 1.19 42.29 11.87
CA ASP A 655 2.52 42.58 12.38
C ASP A 655 2.91 44.08 12.25
N ASP A 656 2.39 44.74 11.20
CA ASP A 656 2.56 46.18 10.96
C ASP A 656 1.35 47.06 11.35
N GLY A 657 0.25 46.43 11.78
CA GLY A 657 -0.96 47.07 12.27
C GLY A 657 -1.72 47.88 11.22
N ASP A 658 -1.59 47.56 9.94
CA ASP A 658 -2.31 48.20 8.85
C ASP A 658 -3.76 47.70 8.72
N GLY A 659 -4.04 46.52 9.29
CA GLY A 659 -5.34 45.87 9.34
C GLY A 659 -5.58 44.80 8.26
N ILE A 660 -4.51 44.31 7.63
CA ILE A 660 -4.43 43.07 6.86
C ILE A 660 -3.56 42.12 7.70
N ASP A 661 -3.99 40.87 7.84
CA ASP A 661 -3.26 39.90 8.64
C ASP A 661 -2.03 39.39 7.84
N THR A 662 -0.91 39.08 8.49
CA THR A 662 0.36 38.69 7.82
C THR A 662 0.21 37.60 6.74
N PRO A 663 -0.59 36.53 6.94
CA PRO A 663 -0.79 35.52 5.89
C PRO A 663 -1.41 36.08 4.60
N ASP A 664 -2.22 37.14 4.71
CA ASP A 664 -2.91 37.77 3.58
C ASP A 664 -2.01 38.75 2.80
N GLU A 665 -0.77 38.93 3.24
CA GLU A 665 0.23 39.81 2.62
C GLU A 665 1.24 39.08 1.72
N ASP A 666 0.99 37.79 1.43
CA ASP A 666 1.65 36.98 0.39
C ASP A 666 1.21 37.41 -1.02
N ALA A 667 1.76 38.54 -1.48
CA ALA A 667 1.37 39.18 -2.73
C ALA A 667 1.58 38.31 -3.98
N ASP A 668 2.43 37.28 -3.94
CA ASP A 668 2.68 36.38 -5.06
C ASP A 668 2.11 34.96 -4.94
N GLY A 669 1.55 34.63 -3.77
CA GLY A 669 0.80 33.42 -3.48
C GLY A 669 1.69 32.18 -3.36
N ASP A 670 2.93 32.35 -2.91
CA ASP A 670 3.91 31.27 -2.75
C ASP A 670 4.04 30.71 -1.33
N GLY A 671 3.27 31.26 -0.39
CA GLY A 671 3.17 30.90 1.02
C GLY A 671 4.34 31.41 1.85
N ASP A 672 4.99 32.51 1.44
CA ASP A 672 6.13 33.12 2.12
C ASP A 672 6.04 34.66 2.08
N PRO A 673 5.32 35.28 3.04
CA PRO A 673 5.17 36.75 3.13
C PRO A 673 6.51 37.50 3.28
N THR A 674 7.55 36.83 3.77
CA THR A 674 8.84 37.45 4.10
C THR A 674 9.58 38.03 2.90
N ASN A 675 9.22 37.59 1.69
CA ASN A 675 9.93 37.94 0.46
C ASN A 675 9.17 38.93 -0.44
N ASP A 676 7.93 39.25 -0.10
CA ASP A 676 7.06 40.15 -0.85
C ASP A 676 7.26 41.60 -0.43
N ASP A 677 7.59 42.46 -1.42
CA ASP A 677 7.85 43.90 -1.26
C ASP A 677 7.20 44.60 -2.46
N THR A 678 5.89 44.86 -2.36
CA THR A 678 5.04 45.42 -3.41
C THR A 678 5.53 46.79 -3.88
N ASP A 679 6.10 47.56 -2.96
CA ASP A 679 6.50 48.95 -3.10
C ASP A 679 7.96 49.12 -3.64
N GLU A 680 8.77 48.06 -3.56
CA GLU A 680 10.20 47.95 -3.84
C GLU A 680 11.09 48.90 -2.97
N ASP A 681 10.72 49.17 -1.71
CA ASP A 681 11.56 49.97 -0.80
C ASP A 681 12.52 49.18 0.10
N GLY A 682 12.33 47.86 0.16
CA GLY A 682 13.17 46.90 0.86
C GLY A 682 12.73 46.57 2.28
N THR A 683 11.48 46.88 2.62
CA THR A 683 10.72 46.37 3.77
C THR A 683 9.67 45.42 3.16
N PRO A 684 9.54 44.17 3.61
CA PRO A 684 8.46 43.30 3.16
C PRO A 684 7.09 43.87 3.52
N ASP A 685 6.06 43.41 2.80
CA ASP A 685 4.71 43.96 2.92
C ASP A 685 4.17 43.78 4.36
N TYR A 686 4.33 42.59 4.96
CA TYR A 686 3.93 42.33 6.37
C TYR A 686 4.63 43.18 7.45
N LEU A 687 5.69 43.91 7.09
CA LEU A 687 6.41 44.81 8.01
C LEU A 687 6.31 46.29 7.57
N ASP A 688 5.55 46.61 6.52
CA ASP A 688 5.45 47.97 5.96
C ASP A 688 4.03 48.55 6.02
N PRO A 689 3.72 49.37 7.04
CA PRO A 689 2.38 49.93 7.21
C PRO A 689 2.04 51.04 6.21
N ASP A 690 2.96 51.37 5.29
CA ASP A 690 2.75 52.24 4.14
C ASP A 690 2.71 51.45 2.80
N SER A 691 3.04 50.15 2.77
CA SER A 691 2.76 49.22 1.67
C SER A 691 1.31 48.79 1.78
N SER A 692 0.46 49.23 0.86
CA SER A 692 -0.72 48.41 0.58
C SER A 692 -0.25 47.34 -0.39
N PRO A 693 -0.21 46.06 0.00
CA PRO A 693 -0.14 45.00 -0.98
C PRO A 693 -1.50 44.99 -1.70
N MET A 694 -1.45 44.81 -3.01
CA MET A 694 -2.59 44.86 -3.94
C MET A 694 -3.35 46.22 -4.08
N PRO A 695 -3.79 46.59 -5.31
CA PRO A 695 -5.01 47.38 -5.40
C PRO A 695 -6.11 46.57 -4.69
N ASP A 696 -7.05 47.18 -3.97
CA ASP A 696 -8.39 46.60 -3.76
C ASP A 696 -8.73 45.69 -4.96
N ILE A 697 -8.59 44.36 -4.82
CA ILE A 697 -9.09 43.45 -5.85
C ILE A 697 -10.59 43.66 -5.76
N ASP A 698 -11.16 43.87 -6.94
CA ASP A 698 -12.50 44.37 -7.19
C ASP A 698 -12.87 43.55 -8.42
N THR A 699 -13.18 42.28 -8.16
CA THR A 699 -13.30 41.18 -9.13
C THR A 699 -14.30 41.57 -10.20
N ASP A 700 -15.50 41.98 -9.80
CA ASP A 700 -16.53 42.47 -10.70
C ASP A 700 -16.30 43.91 -11.23
N GLY A 701 -15.37 44.65 -10.62
CA GLY A 701 -14.98 46.00 -11.03
C GLY A 701 -16.02 47.08 -10.70
N ASP A 702 -16.89 46.86 -9.72
CA ASP A 702 -17.93 47.79 -9.30
C ASP A 702 -17.42 48.96 -8.44
N GLY A 703 -16.22 48.79 -7.88
CA GLY A 703 -15.52 49.75 -7.03
C GLY A 703 -15.71 49.56 -5.53
N VAL A 704 -16.29 48.44 -5.12
CA VAL A 704 -16.20 47.84 -3.78
C VAL A 704 -15.12 46.74 -3.83
N PRO A 705 -14.18 46.71 -2.90
CA PRO A 705 -13.15 45.68 -2.86
C PRO A 705 -13.70 44.36 -2.34
N ASP A 706 -13.23 43.24 -2.89
CA ASP A 706 -13.66 41.87 -2.56
C ASP A 706 -13.62 41.63 -1.03
N SER A 707 -12.56 42.09 -0.35
CA SER A 707 -12.42 41.98 1.12
C SER A 707 -13.54 42.62 1.95
N VAL A 708 -14.37 43.47 1.35
CA VAL A 708 -15.55 44.07 2.01
C VAL A 708 -16.81 44.02 1.15
N ASP A 709 -16.76 43.33 0.01
CA ASP A 709 -17.93 43.00 -0.80
C ASP A 709 -18.74 41.90 -0.08
N LEU A 710 -19.94 41.60 -0.58
CA LEU A 710 -20.77 40.51 -0.08
C LEU A 710 -21.11 39.49 -1.18
N ASP A 711 -20.67 39.76 -2.41
CA ASP A 711 -21.03 39.12 -3.67
C ASP A 711 -19.94 39.50 -4.71
N ASP A 712 -18.74 38.93 -4.56
CA ASP A 712 -17.48 39.38 -5.20
C ASP A 712 -17.51 39.37 -6.75
N ASP A 713 -18.25 38.43 -7.35
CA ASP A 713 -18.47 38.35 -8.80
C ASP A 713 -19.79 39.04 -9.25
N ASN A 714 -20.63 39.40 -8.27
CA ASN A 714 -21.90 40.11 -8.39
C ASN A 714 -22.98 39.37 -9.19
N ASP A 715 -22.89 38.03 -9.23
CA ASP A 715 -23.88 37.16 -9.87
C ASP A 715 -25.22 37.14 -9.08
N GLY A 716 -25.19 37.66 -7.85
CA GLY A 716 -26.35 37.83 -7.00
C GLY A 716 -26.59 36.66 -6.05
N ILE A 717 -25.75 35.64 -6.04
CA ILE A 717 -25.60 34.70 -4.92
C ILE A 717 -24.85 35.52 -3.83
N LEU A 718 -24.08 34.94 -2.92
CA LEU A 718 -23.42 35.71 -1.86
C LEU A 718 -22.27 34.82 -1.46
N ASP A 719 -21.09 35.37 -1.21
CA ASP A 719 -19.89 34.56 -0.93
C ASP A 719 -20.14 33.57 0.22
N THR A 720 -20.93 33.95 1.23
CA THR A 720 -21.34 33.06 2.35
C THR A 720 -22.28 31.89 1.98
N VAL A 721 -22.77 31.85 0.76
CA VAL A 721 -23.64 30.83 0.16
C VAL A 721 -22.82 29.95 -0.79
N GLU A 722 -21.95 30.56 -1.60
CA GLU A 722 -20.97 29.89 -2.47
C GLU A 722 -19.85 29.20 -1.70
N ASP A 723 -19.41 29.81 -0.61
CA ASP A 723 -18.51 29.21 0.37
C ASP A 723 -19.23 29.00 1.72
N PRO A 724 -19.79 27.80 1.95
CA PRO A 724 -20.39 27.48 3.22
C PRO A 724 -19.30 27.07 4.22
N ASN A 725 -18.67 28.01 4.95
CA ASN A 725 -17.75 27.80 6.10
C ASN A 725 -17.77 26.37 6.68
N TRP A 726 -16.91 25.50 6.14
CA TRP A 726 -16.76 24.11 6.56
C TRP A 726 -15.45 23.91 7.34
N ASP A 727 -14.45 24.72 7.05
CA ASP A 727 -13.18 25.03 7.73
C ASP A 727 -13.36 25.53 9.18
N GLY A 728 -14.29 26.45 9.43
CA GLY A 728 -14.52 27.09 10.72
C GLY A 728 -14.15 28.57 10.83
N ASP A 729 -13.54 29.19 9.81
CA ASP A 729 -12.96 30.55 9.88
C ASP A 729 -14.00 31.67 9.74
N ASN A 730 -15.07 31.45 8.98
CA ASN A 730 -16.05 32.45 8.51
C ASN A 730 -15.49 33.47 7.52
N ASP A 731 -14.49 33.09 6.75
CA ASP A 731 -13.94 33.92 5.70
C ASP A 731 -14.01 33.18 4.34
N PRO A 732 -14.82 33.67 3.38
CA PRO A 732 -14.90 33.09 2.03
C PRO A 732 -13.60 33.14 1.23
N ASN A 733 -12.62 33.95 1.66
CA ASN A 733 -11.33 34.09 0.97
C ASN A 733 -10.30 33.05 1.40
N THR A 734 -10.51 32.37 2.53
CA THR A 734 -9.58 31.37 3.07
C THR A 734 -10.07 29.96 2.79
N GLU A 735 -9.23 29.14 2.18
CA GLU A 735 -9.60 27.79 1.67
C GLU A 735 -10.87 27.76 0.77
N PRO A 736 -10.96 28.64 -0.24
CA PRO A 736 -12.23 28.90 -0.91
C PRO A 736 -12.71 27.68 -1.71
N TRP A 737 -14.03 27.49 -1.73
CA TRP A 737 -14.66 26.37 -2.42
C TRP A 737 -14.60 26.56 -3.95
N ASP A 738 -14.10 25.56 -4.67
CA ASP A 738 -14.00 25.51 -6.15
C ASP A 738 -14.66 24.20 -6.63
N THR A 739 -15.87 24.32 -7.15
CA THR A 739 -16.76 23.18 -7.45
C THR A 739 -16.25 22.34 -8.62
N ASP A 740 -15.69 22.94 -9.66
CA ASP A 740 -15.25 22.24 -10.86
C ASP A 740 -13.72 22.00 -10.95
N GLY A 741 -12.95 22.67 -10.09
CA GLY A 741 -11.51 22.55 -9.95
C GLY A 741 -10.71 23.23 -11.05
N ASP A 742 -11.23 24.29 -11.68
CA ASP A 742 -10.55 25.02 -12.74
C ASP A 742 -9.60 26.13 -12.23
N GLY A 743 -9.72 26.49 -10.96
CA GLY A 743 -8.90 27.47 -10.26
C GLY A 743 -9.55 28.84 -10.06
N TYR A 744 -10.82 29.03 -10.44
CA TYR A 744 -11.66 30.12 -9.98
C TYR A 744 -12.59 29.60 -8.87
N PRO A 745 -12.52 30.13 -7.64
CA PRO A 745 -13.48 29.76 -6.60
C PRO A 745 -14.91 30.19 -6.93
N ASP A 746 -15.90 29.47 -6.40
CA ASP A 746 -17.32 29.65 -6.69
C ASP A 746 -17.81 31.09 -6.42
N HIS A 747 -17.21 31.83 -5.48
CA HIS A 747 -17.60 33.23 -5.19
C HIS A 747 -16.96 34.26 -6.15
N LEU A 748 -16.03 33.83 -7.01
CA LEU A 748 -15.33 34.63 -8.02
C LEU A 748 -15.64 34.16 -9.46
N ASP A 749 -16.50 33.16 -9.63
CA ASP A 749 -16.77 32.46 -10.87
C ASP A 749 -18.26 32.56 -11.23
N ILE A 750 -18.57 33.13 -12.40
CA ILE A 750 -19.96 33.28 -12.84
C ILE A 750 -20.57 32.00 -13.44
N ASP A 751 -19.85 30.88 -13.54
CA ASP A 751 -20.24 29.56 -14.09
C ASP A 751 -19.60 28.42 -13.27
N SER A 752 -19.90 28.34 -11.97
CA SER A 752 -19.20 27.52 -10.96
C SER A 752 -19.08 26.00 -11.23
N ASP A 753 -19.90 25.43 -12.12
CA ASP A 753 -19.78 24.01 -12.52
C ASP A 753 -19.30 23.80 -13.97
N ASN A 754 -18.95 24.89 -14.66
CA ASN A 754 -18.39 24.94 -16.01
C ASN A 754 -19.26 24.26 -17.08
N ASP A 755 -20.57 24.27 -16.89
CA ASP A 755 -21.52 23.71 -17.84
C ASP A 755 -21.86 24.68 -18.99
N GLY A 756 -21.57 25.98 -18.80
CA GLY A 756 -21.77 27.04 -19.77
C GLY A 756 -23.11 27.78 -19.65
N ILE A 757 -23.75 27.73 -18.49
CA ILE A 757 -24.94 28.50 -18.12
C ILE A 757 -24.61 29.31 -16.85
N PRO A 758 -24.59 30.65 -16.90
CA PRO A 758 -24.14 31.43 -15.75
C PRO A 758 -24.99 31.28 -14.48
N ASP A 759 -24.35 31.35 -13.32
CA ASP A 759 -24.90 31.08 -11.99
C ASP A 759 -26.10 31.96 -11.64
N ASN A 760 -26.06 33.24 -12.03
CA ASN A 760 -27.19 34.17 -11.94
C ASN A 760 -28.48 33.63 -12.59
N VAL A 761 -28.33 32.90 -13.72
CA VAL A 761 -29.41 32.29 -14.51
C VAL A 761 -29.91 30.99 -13.85
N GLU A 762 -28.99 30.22 -13.30
CA GLU A 762 -29.21 28.91 -12.71
C GLU A 762 -29.87 29.03 -11.34
N ALA A 763 -29.42 29.97 -10.53
CA ALA A 763 -29.95 30.30 -9.21
C ALA A 763 -31.43 30.76 -9.22
N GLN A 764 -32.05 30.94 -10.39
CA GLN A 764 -33.39 31.51 -10.55
C GLN A 764 -34.27 30.73 -11.54
N THR A 765 -35.54 30.50 -11.17
CA THR A 765 -36.54 29.90 -12.10
C THR A 765 -36.82 30.81 -13.31
N THR A 766 -37.03 30.25 -14.50
CA THR A 766 -37.35 31.02 -15.71
C THR A 766 -38.59 31.93 -15.58
N ASP A 767 -39.65 31.46 -14.93
CA ASP A 767 -40.92 32.21 -14.76
C ASP A 767 -40.78 33.40 -13.76
N GLY A 768 -39.67 33.42 -13.02
CA GLY A 768 -39.34 34.34 -11.93
C GLY A 768 -38.08 35.17 -12.14
N TYR A 769 -37.30 34.90 -13.19
CA TYR A 769 -35.98 35.49 -13.45
C TYR A 769 -35.99 37.02 -13.34
N ILE A 770 -35.05 37.52 -12.55
CA ILE A 770 -34.76 38.93 -12.36
C ILE A 770 -33.38 39.14 -12.97
N PRO A 771 -33.25 39.85 -14.11
CA PRO A 771 -31.94 40.17 -14.64
C PRO A 771 -31.25 41.22 -13.76
N PRO A 772 -29.91 41.24 -13.74
CA PRO A 772 -29.14 42.26 -13.05
C PRO A 772 -29.41 43.64 -13.65
N ASN A 773 -29.06 44.69 -12.90
CA ASN A 773 -29.38 46.05 -13.30
C ASN A 773 -28.18 46.99 -13.16
N ASP A 774 -28.00 47.93 -14.11
CA ASP A 774 -26.87 48.87 -14.07
C ASP A 774 -26.92 49.73 -12.79
N ASP A 775 -26.02 49.46 -11.85
CA ASP A 775 -25.75 50.31 -10.70
C ASP A 775 -24.55 51.25 -10.95
N ASP A 776 -24.39 52.24 -10.09
CA ASP A 776 -23.17 53.05 -10.05
C ASP A 776 -22.36 52.67 -8.82
N GLU A 777 -21.04 52.85 -8.87
CA GLU A 777 -20.08 52.70 -7.75
C GLU A 777 -20.58 53.22 -6.38
N ALA A 778 -21.47 54.22 -6.36
CA ALA A 778 -22.03 54.76 -5.12
C ALA A 778 -23.24 53.98 -4.57
N THR A 779 -23.88 53.18 -5.42
CA THR A 779 -24.99 52.29 -5.09
C THR A 779 -24.45 50.96 -4.57
N TYR A 780 -23.43 50.41 -5.21
CA TYR A 780 -22.68 49.24 -4.74
C TYR A 780 -22.04 49.48 -3.36
N ALA A 781 -21.29 50.57 -3.21
CA ALA A 781 -20.79 50.98 -1.89
C ALA A 781 -21.87 51.39 -0.86
N GLU A 782 -23.17 51.53 -1.21
CA GLU A 782 -24.27 51.70 -0.23
C GLU A 782 -24.91 50.34 0.17
N ASN A 783 -24.71 49.31 -0.65
CA ASN A 783 -25.23 47.97 -0.47
C ASN A 783 -24.15 46.95 -0.08
N ASP A 784 -22.93 47.40 0.19
CA ASP A 784 -21.78 46.53 0.50
C ASP A 784 -21.57 45.56 -0.68
N GLY A 785 -21.40 46.12 -1.90
CA GLY A 785 -21.02 45.39 -3.13
C GLY A 785 -22.14 44.67 -3.91
N LEU A 786 -23.20 44.30 -3.21
CA LEU A 786 -24.35 43.61 -3.83
C LEU A 786 -25.17 44.45 -4.85
N ASN A 787 -25.50 43.85 -6.01
CA ASN A 787 -26.41 44.45 -7.01
C ASN A 787 -27.76 44.85 -6.41
N SER A 788 -28.25 46.06 -6.68
CA SER A 788 -29.54 46.50 -6.13
C SER A 788 -30.77 45.79 -6.72
N ALA A 789 -30.58 44.92 -7.72
CA ALA A 789 -31.57 43.95 -8.18
C ALA A 789 -31.84 42.87 -7.10
N TYR A 790 -30.82 42.52 -6.32
CA TYR A 790 -30.78 41.40 -5.36
C TYR A 790 -30.45 41.87 -3.93
N PRO A 791 -31.20 42.82 -3.33
CA PRO A 791 -30.79 43.50 -2.09
C PRO A 791 -30.70 42.64 -0.81
N ASP A 792 -30.99 41.34 -0.90
CA ASP A 792 -30.88 40.38 0.20
C ASP A 792 -30.13 39.09 -0.29
N GLY A 793 -29.46 39.13 -1.44
CA GLY A 793 -28.99 37.97 -2.19
C GLY A 793 -30.12 37.20 -2.88
N LEU A 794 -29.77 36.37 -3.84
CA LEU A 794 -30.63 35.33 -4.40
C LEU A 794 -30.75 34.19 -3.39
N THR A 795 -31.74 33.33 -3.62
CA THR A 795 -31.82 32.06 -2.92
C THR A 795 -31.78 31.03 -4.00
N PRO A 796 -30.63 30.37 -4.21
CA PRO A 796 -30.44 29.43 -5.31
C PRO A 796 -31.57 28.42 -5.41
N VAL A 797 -32.02 28.20 -6.63
CA VAL A 797 -33.00 27.15 -6.94
C VAL A 797 -32.30 25.80 -6.84
N ASN A 798 -33.06 24.81 -6.40
CA ASN A 798 -32.72 23.40 -6.59
C ASN A 798 -33.98 22.77 -7.21
N THR A 799 -33.90 22.40 -8.47
CA THR A 799 -35.04 22.04 -9.31
C THR A 799 -35.63 20.69 -8.93
N ASP A 800 -34.80 19.68 -8.68
CA ASP A 800 -35.25 18.31 -8.42
C ASP A 800 -35.52 18.01 -6.91
N GLY A 801 -34.93 18.80 -6.02
CA GLY A 801 -34.95 18.73 -4.56
C GLY A 801 -34.12 17.61 -3.91
N ALA A 802 -33.14 17.01 -4.58
CA ALA A 802 -32.42 15.80 -4.17
C ALA A 802 -30.93 15.99 -3.83
N ASP A 803 -30.25 16.96 -4.44
CA ASP A 803 -28.80 17.23 -4.44
C ASP A 803 -28.47 18.72 -4.21
N THR A 804 -27.49 19.28 -4.93
CA THR A 804 -26.94 20.63 -4.80
C THR A 804 -27.84 21.65 -5.52
N PRO A 805 -27.73 22.95 -5.22
CA PRO A 805 -28.41 23.97 -6.02
C PRO A 805 -28.02 23.92 -7.50
N ASP A 806 -28.91 24.40 -8.36
CA ASP A 806 -28.79 24.28 -9.83
C ASP A 806 -27.45 24.85 -10.34
N TYR A 807 -26.96 25.99 -9.84
CA TYR A 807 -25.70 26.64 -10.27
C TYR A 807 -24.41 25.85 -10.00
N ILE A 808 -24.50 24.74 -9.26
CA ILE A 808 -23.37 23.83 -9.00
C ILE A 808 -23.77 22.38 -9.25
N ASP A 809 -24.73 22.14 -10.14
CA ASP A 809 -25.26 20.82 -10.45
C ASP A 809 -25.38 20.56 -11.96
N LEU A 810 -24.45 19.78 -12.49
CA LEU A 810 -24.33 19.39 -13.90
C LEU A 810 -25.56 18.68 -14.54
N ASP A 811 -26.63 18.37 -13.79
CA ASP A 811 -27.88 17.72 -14.22
C ASP A 811 -29.04 18.18 -13.29
N SER A 812 -29.41 19.46 -13.37
CA SER A 812 -30.31 20.19 -12.45
C SER A 812 -31.68 19.54 -12.20
N ASP A 813 -32.22 18.80 -13.18
CA ASP A 813 -33.51 18.11 -13.04
C ASP A 813 -33.41 16.58 -12.95
N ASN A 814 -32.18 16.06 -12.98
CA ASN A 814 -31.82 14.66 -12.78
C ASN A 814 -32.46 13.71 -13.80
N ASP A 815 -32.56 14.15 -15.05
CA ASP A 815 -33.25 13.46 -16.12
C ASP A 815 -32.34 12.54 -16.98
N LEU A 816 -31.03 12.53 -16.66
CA LEU A 816 -29.93 11.82 -17.33
C LEU A 816 -29.30 12.56 -18.52
N VAL A 817 -29.75 13.77 -18.83
CA VAL A 817 -29.11 14.65 -19.81
C VAL A 817 -28.41 15.78 -19.04
N PRO A 818 -27.11 16.04 -19.31
CA PRO A 818 -26.41 17.12 -18.62
C PRO A 818 -26.90 18.51 -19.04
N ASP A 819 -26.81 19.48 -18.14
CA ASP A 819 -27.34 20.84 -18.34
C ASP A 819 -26.71 21.53 -19.55
N ASN A 820 -25.39 21.45 -19.73
CA ASN A 820 -24.70 21.90 -20.94
C ASN A 820 -25.33 21.34 -22.23
N ASN A 821 -25.70 20.06 -22.25
CA ASN A 821 -26.31 19.46 -23.43
C ASN A 821 -27.68 20.08 -23.75
N GLU A 822 -28.45 20.46 -22.74
CA GLU A 822 -29.81 20.97 -22.87
C GLU A 822 -29.87 22.49 -23.02
N GLY A 823 -29.08 23.21 -22.23
CA GLY A 823 -28.90 24.66 -22.29
C GLY A 823 -28.20 25.11 -23.57
N ASN A 824 -27.32 24.29 -24.16
CA ASN A 824 -26.55 24.68 -25.34
C ASN A 824 -26.96 23.98 -26.66
N ASP A 825 -27.98 23.12 -26.73
CA ASP A 825 -28.49 22.54 -28.00
C ASP A 825 -29.62 23.36 -28.66
N PHE A 826 -29.26 24.52 -29.23
CA PHE A 826 -30.20 25.39 -29.93
C PHE A 826 -30.79 24.80 -31.22
N ASN A 827 -30.20 23.72 -31.74
CA ASN A 827 -30.57 23.11 -33.00
C ASN A 827 -31.41 21.82 -32.83
N PHE A 828 -31.50 21.33 -31.59
CA PHE A 828 -32.25 20.15 -31.14
C PHE A 828 -31.80 18.87 -31.88
N ASP A 829 -30.49 18.66 -32.00
CA ASP A 829 -29.89 17.45 -32.58
C ASP A 829 -29.18 16.52 -31.57
N GLY A 830 -29.34 16.79 -30.27
CA GLY A 830 -28.82 16.02 -29.14
C GLY A 830 -27.35 16.26 -28.86
N VAL A 831 -26.80 17.35 -29.37
CA VAL A 831 -25.39 17.72 -29.21
C VAL A 831 -25.31 19.22 -28.96
N PRO A 832 -24.61 19.68 -27.92
CA PRO A 832 -24.50 21.10 -27.66
C PRO A 832 -23.80 21.82 -28.84
N ASP A 833 -24.34 23.00 -29.20
CA ASP A 833 -23.81 23.85 -30.27
C ASP A 833 -22.57 24.63 -29.81
N GLN A 834 -22.49 24.90 -28.50
CA GLN A 834 -21.35 25.49 -27.79
C GLN A 834 -20.56 24.42 -27.05
N THR A 835 -19.28 24.67 -26.78
CA THR A 835 -18.42 23.69 -26.11
C THR A 835 -17.27 24.38 -25.42
N PHE A 836 -16.97 23.96 -24.19
CA PHE A 836 -15.77 24.31 -23.43
C PHE A 836 -14.47 24.26 -24.27
N THR A 837 -13.70 25.35 -24.21
CA THR A 837 -12.47 25.57 -24.96
C THR A 837 -11.22 25.51 -24.08
N GLY A 838 -11.38 25.65 -22.76
CA GLY A 838 -10.34 25.84 -21.75
C GLY A 838 -9.62 27.18 -21.90
N THR A 839 -10.35 28.22 -22.30
CA THR A 839 -9.84 29.59 -22.42
C THR A 839 -10.93 30.51 -21.97
N ASP A 840 -10.63 31.31 -20.97
CA ASP A 840 -11.42 32.46 -20.54
C ASP A 840 -10.53 33.71 -20.80
N THR A 841 -11.07 34.67 -21.53
CA THR A 841 -10.34 35.86 -21.98
C THR A 841 -10.47 37.04 -21.02
N ASP A 842 -11.48 37.02 -20.18
CA ASP A 842 -11.97 38.10 -19.32
C ASP A 842 -11.43 37.95 -17.92
N GLY A 843 -11.32 36.70 -17.49
CA GLY A 843 -11.10 36.33 -16.11
C GLY A 843 -12.38 36.25 -15.29
N ASP A 844 -13.55 36.04 -15.90
CA ASP A 844 -14.84 36.01 -15.20
C ASP A 844 -15.38 34.60 -14.93
N GLY A 845 -14.60 33.55 -15.21
CA GLY A 845 -14.96 32.16 -14.95
C GLY A 845 -15.70 31.48 -16.11
N LEU A 846 -16.50 32.22 -16.89
CA LEU A 846 -17.20 31.69 -18.06
C LEU A 846 -16.26 31.45 -19.27
N ASP A 847 -16.20 30.22 -19.79
CA ASP A 847 -15.31 29.89 -20.93
C ASP A 847 -15.71 30.58 -22.26
N ASP A 848 -14.70 31.02 -23.05
CA ASP A 848 -14.79 31.61 -24.41
C ASP A 848 -15.73 30.82 -25.37
N GLY A 849 -15.93 29.54 -25.10
CA GLY A 849 -16.83 28.64 -25.82
C GLY A 849 -18.31 28.98 -25.68
N TYR A 850 -18.69 29.62 -24.58
CA TYR A 850 -20.06 29.95 -24.20
C TYR A 850 -20.39 31.45 -24.39
N GLU A 851 -19.41 32.35 -24.28
CA GLU A 851 -19.48 33.83 -24.47
C GLU A 851 -19.81 34.35 -25.90
N GLY A 852 -20.46 33.52 -26.70
CA GLY A 852 -21.06 33.90 -27.98
C GLY A 852 -20.18 34.70 -28.94
N SER A 853 -20.35 36.03 -28.98
CA SER A 853 -19.68 36.88 -29.98
C SER A 853 -18.69 37.92 -29.45
N ASP A 854 -18.67 38.16 -28.15
CA ASP A 854 -17.83 39.17 -27.49
C ASP A 854 -17.17 38.61 -26.23
N VAL A 855 -16.26 37.65 -26.42
CA VAL A 855 -15.36 37.03 -25.42
C VAL A 855 -14.44 37.99 -24.61
N ASN A 856 -14.85 39.24 -24.41
CA ASN A 856 -14.10 40.24 -23.65
C ASN A 856 -14.99 41.42 -23.22
N ASP A 857 -16.14 41.15 -22.61
CA ASP A 857 -17.06 42.17 -22.09
C ASP A 857 -16.93 42.47 -20.58
N GLY A 858 -16.07 41.74 -19.88
CA GLY A 858 -15.88 41.79 -18.42
C GLY A 858 -16.92 40.93 -17.71
N PHE A 859 -17.06 41.10 -16.39
CA PHE A 859 -18.08 40.43 -15.57
C PHE A 859 -19.51 40.84 -15.94
N ASP A 860 -20.01 40.34 -17.07
CA ASP A 860 -21.43 40.36 -17.44
C ASP A 860 -22.06 39.08 -16.86
N VAL A 861 -22.47 39.14 -15.60
CA VAL A 861 -22.88 37.99 -14.76
C VAL A 861 -24.04 37.13 -15.30
N ASN A 862 -24.66 37.51 -16.41
CA ASN A 862 -25.67 36.72 -17.08
C ASN A 862 -25.37 36.55 -18.58
N ASP A 863 -24.17 36.94 -19.02
CA ASP A 863 -23.68 37.03 -20.39
C ASP A 863 -24.81 37.49 -21.34
N GLU A 864 -25.00 36.78 -22.45
CA GLU A 864 -25.99 37.10 -23.45
C GLU A 864 -27.40 36.56 -23.09
N ILE A 865 -27.58 36.03 -21.88
CA ILE A 865 -28.80 35.37 -21.36
C ILE A 865 -29.65 36.34 -20.51
N ASP A 866 -30.07 37.45 -21.11
CA ASP A 866 -30.92 38.48 -20.51
C ASP A 866 -32.38 38.00 -20.18
N ASP A 867 -32.86 36.99 -20.89
CA ASP A 867 -34.24 36.48 -20.83
C ASP A 867 -34.21 34.96 -21.11
N PRO A 868 -33.93 34.11 -20.09
CA PRO A 868 -33.74 32.66 -20.25
C PRO A 868 -34.87 31.99 -21.05
N ALA A 869 -36.12 32.41 -20.84
CA ALA A 869 -37.29 31.92 -21.58
C ALA A 869 -37.26 32.15 -23.11
N ASN A 870 -36.38 33.01 -23.60
CA ASN A 870 -36.23 33.34 -25.02
C ASN A 870 -34.81 33.08 -25.54
N ASP A 871 -33.82 33.09 -24.66
CA ASP A 871 -32.41 33.02 -24.99
C ASP A 871 -31.87 31.58 -24.85
N LEU A 872 -32.45 30.74 -23.98
CA LEU A 872 -32.11 29.32 -23.84
C LEU A 872 -33.10 28.37 -24.56
N PRO A 873 -32.70 27.12 -24.84
CA PRO A 873 -33.57 26.08 -25.38
C PRO A 873 -34.75 25.73 -24.47
N ASP A 874 -35.94 25.69 -25.08
CA ASP A 874 -37.22 25.28 -24.47
C ASP A 874 -38.04 24.61 -25.58
N THR A 875 -38.11 23.28 -25.55
CA THR A 875 -38.65 22.46 -26.65
C THR A 875 -40.17 22.52 -26.70
N ASP A 876 -40.84 22.42 -25.56
CA ASP A 876 -42.30 22.33 -25.49
C ASP A 876 -43.02 23.67 -25.24
N GLY A 877 -42.26 24.68 -24.83
CA GLY A 877 -42.74 26.01 -24.51
C GLY A 877 -43.52 26.07 -23.19
N THR A 878 -43.33 25.11 -22.29
CA THR A 878 -44.09 24.91 -21.07
C THR A 878 -43.34 25.15 -19.77
N GLU A 879 -43.07 24.20 -18.90
CA GLU A 879 -42.92 24.48 -17.47
C GLU A 879 -41.66 25.31 -17.12
N ASP A 880 -40.52 25.00 -17.75
CA ASP A 880 -39.24 25.72 -17.64
C ASP A 880 -38.39 25.55 -18.92
N VAL A 881 -37.12 25.98 -18.92
CA VAL A 881 -36.12 25.67 -19.96
C VAL A 881 -35.69 24.19 -19.88
N ASN A 882 -35.14 23.62 -20.96
CA ASN A 882 -34.91 22.18 -21.07
C ASN A 882 -34.11 21.59 -19.88
N TYR A 883 -32.99 22.20 -19.50
CA TYR A 883 -32.14 21.70 -18.40
C TYR A 883 -32.81 21.71 -17.00
N ARG A 884 -34.01 22.28 -16.90
CA ARG A 884 -34.84 22.27 -15.68
C ARG A 884 -36.22 21.65 -15.90
N ASP A 885 -36.44 20.95 -17.02
CA ASP A 885 -37.72 20.34 -17.39
C ASP A 885 -37.60 18.85 -17.73
N PHE A 886 -37.83 18.02 -16.72
CA PHE A 886 -37.79 16.54 -16.72
C PHE A 886 -38.60 15.81 -17.84
N ASP A 887 -39.41 16.53 -18.62
CA ASP A 887 -40.15 16.09 -19.82
C ASP A 887 -40.01 17.17 -20.91
N ASP A 888 -38.80 17.38 -21.45
CA ASP A 888 -38.42 18.59 -22.21
C ASP A 888 -39.36 18.87 -23.39
N ASP A 889 -39.81 17.82 -24.09
CA ASP A 889 -40.68 17.93 -25.25
C ASP A 889 -42.18 17.98 -24.91
N GLY A 890 -42.53 17.76 -23.65
CA GLY A 890 -43.89 17.82 -23.13
C GLY A 890 -44.86 16.84 -23.78
N ASP A 891 -44.37 15.72 -24.33
CA ASP A 891 -45.22 14.66 -24.88
C ASP A 891 -45.95 13.86 -23.76
N GLY A 892 -45.43 13.97 -22.53
CA GLY A 892 -45.91 13.31 -21.33
C GLY A 892 -45.19 12.00 -21.03
N ILE A 893 -43.95 11.85 -21.47
CA ILE A 893 -43.03 10.75 -21.17
C ILE A 893 -41.71 11.38 -20.72
N ASP A 894 -41.47 11.34 -19.41
CA ASP A 894 -40.23 11.84 -18.82
C ASP A 894 -38.97 11.36 -19.58
N THR A 895 -38.02 12.25 -19.84
CA THR A 895 -36.78 12.05 -20.63
C THR A 895 -36.01 10.76 -20.29
N PRO A 896 -35.84 10.35 -19.01
CA PRO A 896 -35.20 9.07 -18.69
C PRO A 896 -35.92 7.84 -19.26
N ASN A 897 -37.21 7.95 -19.60
CA ASN A 897 -38.00 6.86 -20.18
C ASN A 897 -37.96 6.83 -21.71
N GLU A 898 -37.27 7.78 -22.32
CA GLU A 898 -37.12 7.94 -23.77
C GLU A 898 -35.83 7.34 -24.32
N ASP A 899 -35.01 6.75 -23.44
CA ASP A 899 -33.93 5.81 -23.77
C ASP A 899 -34.49 4.50 -24.39
N LEU A 900 -34.76 4.57 -25.70
CA LEU A 900 -35.34 3.51 -26.52
C LEU A 900 -34.49 2.23 -26.50
N ASN A 901 -33.18 2.37 -26.32
CA ASN A 901 -32.25 1.26 -26.44
C ASN A 901 -31.77 0.69 -25.08
N ASN A 902 -32.09 1.41 -23.99
CA ASN A 902 -31.78 1.12 -22.58
C ASN A 902 -30.26 1.09 -22.30
N ASP A 903 -29.50 2.05 -22.85
CA ASP A 903 -28.06 2.22 -22.57
C ASP A 903 -27.73 3.35 -21.59
N GLY A 904 -28.74 4.09 -21.10
CA GLY A 904 -28.62 5.17 -20.13
C GLY A 904 -28.20 6.49 -20.73
N ASP A 905 -28.42 6.70 -22.04
CA ASP A 905 -28.08 7.91 -22.77
C ASP A 905 -29.24 8.29 -23.73
N PRO A 906 -30.20 9.12 -23.27
CA PRO A 906 -31.33 9.57 -24.08
C PRO A 906 -30.91 10.39 -25.32
N THR A 907 -29.76 11.06 -25.27
CA THR A 907 -29.32 12.06 -26.26
C THR A 907 -29.16 11.51 -27.68
N ASN A 908 -28.95 10.19 -27.80
CA ASN A 908 -28.65 9.53 -29.07
C ASN A 908 -29.82 8.73 -29.68
N ASP A 909 -30.96 8.65 -28.98
CA ASP A 909 -32.09 7.80 -29.36
C ASP A 909 -33.11 8.56 -30.21
N ASP A 910 -33.17 8.25 -31.51
CA ASP A 910 -34.10 8.84 -32.49
C ASP A 910 -35.06 7.75 -33.05
N GLY A 911 -36.27 7.68 -32.49
CA GLY A 911 -37.24 6.63 -32.77
C GLY A 911 -37.82 6.67 -34.19
N ASP A 912 -37.90 7.86 -34.78
CA ASP A 912 -38.58 8.15 -36.03
C ASP A 912 -37.59 8.37 -37.23
N ASN A 913 -36.31 8.57 -36.89
CA ASN A 913 -35.14 8.78 -37.75
C ASN A 913 -35.19 10.08 -38.57
N ASP A 914 -35.74 11.17 -38.02
CA ASP A 914 -35.76 12.47 -38.67
C ASP A 914 -34.61 13.41 -38.29
N GLY A 915 -33.84 13.04 -37.26
CA GLY A 915 -32.62 13.70 -36.81
C GLY A 915 -32.76 14.49 -35.51
N THR A 916 -33.93 14.52 -34.89
CA THR A 916 -34.12 15.05 -33.52
C THR A 916 -34.21 13.85 -32.56
N PRO A 917 -33.46 13.85 -31.44
CA PRO A 917 -33.59 12.83 -30.40
C PRO A 917 -35.02 12.78 -29.83
N SER A 918 -35.38 11.63 -29.26
CA SER A 918 -36.76 11.37 -28.79
C SER A 918 -37.17 12.37 -27.71
N TYR A 919 -36.28 12.64 -26.74
CA TYR A 919 -36.51 13.58 -25.63
C TYR A 919 -36.71 15.05 -26.06
N LEU A 920 -36.37 15.39 -27.32
CA LEU A 920 -36.58 16.72 -27.91
C LEU A 920 -37.61 16.71 -29.07
N ASP A 921 -38.30 15.59 -29.36
CA ASP A 921 -39.26 15.49 -30.47
C ASP A 921 -40.73 15.40 -30.00
N PRO A 922 -41.41 16.56 -29.80
CA PRO A 922 -42.81 16.59 -29.36
C PRO A 922 -43.79 16.04 -30.42
N SER A 923 -43.26 15.71 -31.60
CA SER A 923 -43.98 15.14 -32.72
C SER A 923 -43.78 13.62 -32.83
N GLU A 924 -42.87 13.01 -32.07
CA GLU A 924 -42.63 11.57 -32.02
C GLU A 924 -43.86 10.90 -31.40
N THR A 925 -44.82 10.55 -32.25
CA THR A 925 -45.98 9.83 -31.73
C THR A 925 -45.58 8.41 -31.39
N THR A 926 -45.66 8.04 -30.11
CA THR A 926 -45.72 6.61 -29.70
C THR A 926 -47.01 5.90 -30.16
N GLU A 927 -47.87 6.57 -30.95
CA GLU A 927 -49.12 6.03 -31.48
C GLU A 927 -48.87 4.90 -32.48
N ILE A 928 -49.52 3.76 -32.24
CA ILE A 928 -49.38 2.58 -33.09
C ILE A 928 -50.23 2.75 -34.36
N VAL A 929 -49.61 3.24 -35.44
CA VAL A 929 -50.30 3.56 -36.70
C VAL A 929 -50.32 2.38 -37.68
N VAL A 930 -51.51 1.89 -38.01
CA VAL A 930 -51.69 0.88 -39.05
C VAL A 930 -51.78 1.53 -40.44
N MET A 931 -50.75 1.34 -41.27
CA MET A 931 -50.70 1.93 -42.61
C MET A 931 -51.86 1.47 -43.50
N GLN A 932 -52.48 2.40 -44.23
CA GLN A 932 -53.71 2.12 -44.97
C GLN A 932 -53.50 1.49 -46.35
N MET A 933 -52.27 1.14 -46.75
CA MET A 933 -51.97 0.66 -48.11
C MET A 933 -51.03 -0.56 -48.13
N VAL A 934 -51.38 -1.56 -48.95
CA VAL A 934 -50.54 -2.74 -49.22
C VAL A 934 -50.48 -2.98 -50.72
N THR A 935 -49.28 -2.89 -51.31
CA THR A 935 -49.04 -3.06 -52.76
C THR A 935 -47.95 -4.10 -53.07
N PRO A 936 -48.27 -5.41 -52.98
CA PRO A 936 -47.27 -6.46 -53.13
C PRO A 936 -46.95 -6.74 -54.62
N ASN A 937 -46.22 -5.82 -55.24
CA ASN A 937 -45.93 -5.76 -56.66
C ASN A 937 -44.46 -6.11 -57.01
N GLY A 938 -43.60 -6.26 -56.00
CA GLY A 938 -42.18 -6.58 -56.12
C GLY A 938 -41.26 -5.37 -56.35
N ASP A 939 -41.70 -4.14 -56.08
CA ASP A 939 -40.89 -2.92 -56.15
C ASP A 939 -40.20 -2.56 -54.83
N GLY A 940 -40.51 -3.30 -53.76
CA GLY A 940 -39.92 -3.13 -52.43
C GLY A 940 -40.63 -2.10 -51.56
N LYS A 941 -41.70 -1.45 -52.04
CA LYS A 941 -42.50 -0.48 -51.28
C LYS A 941 -43.89 -1.05 -50.98
N ASN A 942 -44.30 -0.98 -49.70
CA ASN A 942 -45.59 -1.49 -49.21
C ASN A 942 -45.85 -2.97 -49.59
N GLU A 943 -44.80 -3.81 -49.60
CA GLU A 943 -44.93 -5.25 -49.95
C GLU A 943 -45.75 -6.04 -48.92
N PHE A 944 -45.82 -5.53 -47.70
CA PHE A 944 -46.68 -6.01 -46.63
C PHE A 944 -47.29 -4.80 -45.87
N LEU A 945 -48.25 -5.08 -45.00
CA LEU A 945 -48.83 -4.06 -44.13
C LEU A 945 -47.80 -3.63 -43.08
N TRP A 946 -47.24 -2.45 -43.23
CA TRP A 946 -46.42 -1.85 -42.18
C TRP A 946 -47.33 -1.32 -41.07
N ILE A 947 -46.97 -1.58 -39.82
CA ILE A 947 -47.59 -0.95 -38.64
C ILE A 947 -46.48 -0.19 -37.93
N GLU A 948 -46.57 1.12 -37.88
CA GLU A 948 -45.63 1.99 -37.16
C GLU A 948 -45.67 1.66 -35.66
N ASN A 949 -44.52 1.67 -34.99
CA ASN A 949 -44.39 1.45 -33.55
C ASN A 949 -45.02 0.14 -33.06
N VAL A 950 -44.86 -0.93 -33.86
CA VAL A 950 -45.48 -2.25 -33.58
C VAL A 950 -44.74 -3.04 -32.50
N ASP A 951 -43.49 -2.71 -32.27
CA ASP A 951 -42.63 -3.15 -31.17
C ASP A 951 -43.15 -2.64 -29.81
N LYS A 952 -43.61 -1.37 -29.74
CA LYS A 952 -44.40 -0.81 -28.63
C LYS A 952 -45.79 -1.49 -28.45
N ALA A 953 -46.23 -2.37 -29.38
CA ALA A 953 -47.51 -3.10 -29.35
C ALA A 953 -47.41 -4.51 -28.70
N LEU A 954 -47.42 -4.58 -27.37
CA LEU A 954 -47.29 -5.84 -26.62
C LEU A 954 -48.51 -6.76 -26.79
N ASN A 955 -48.28 -8.08 -26.79
CA ASN A 955 -49.34 -9.11 -26.89
C ASN A 955 -50.33 -8.91 -28.06
N ASN A 956 -49.83 -8.49 -29.23
CA ASN A 956 -50.68 -8.02 -30.32
C ASN A 956 -51.33 -9.13 -31.19
N SER A 957 -52.49 -8.81 -31.78
CA SER A 957 -53.25 -9.66 -32.71
C SER A 957 -53.88 -8.85 -33.84
N LEU A 958 -53.58 -9.24 -35.09
CA LEU A 958 -54.10 -8.60 -36.31
C LEU A 958 -55.11 -9.49 -37.03
N ARG A 959 -56.31 -8.97 -37.27
CA ARG A 959 -57.39 -9.64 -38.00
C ARG A 959 -57.90 -8.78 -39.15
N ILE A 960 -57.97 -9.33 -40.36
CA ILE A 960 -58.39 -8.59 -41.56
C ILE A 960 -59.63 -9.24 -42.19
N PHE A 961 -60.59 -8.43 -42.58
CA PHE A 961 -61.89 -8.81 -43.12
C PHE A 961 -62.14 -8.19 -44.49
N ASN A 962 -62.81 -8.93 -45.37
CA ASN A 962 -63.31 -8.35 -46.62
C ASN A 962 -64.59 -7.53 -46.42
N ARG A 963 -65.06 -6.86 -47.48
CA ARG A 963 -66.29 -6.02 -47.47
C ARG A 963 -67.59 -6.72 -47.02
N TRP A 964 -67.60 -8.05 -46.90
CA TRP A 964 -68.75 -8.85 -46.45
C TRP A 964 -68.62 -9.28 -44.98
N GLY A 965 -67.58 -8.82 -44.27
CA GLY A 965 -67.28 -9.20 -42.89
C GLY A 965 -66.67 -10.60 -42.76
N VAL A 966 -66.14 -11.17 -43.85
CA VAL A 966 -65.46 -12.48 -43.80
C VAL A 966 -63.98 -12.27 -43.54
N GLU A 967 -63.46 -12.88 -42.48
CA GLU A 967 -62.04 -12.88 -42.13
C GLU A 967 -61.21 -13.55 -43.23
N VAL A 968 -60.19 -12.83 -43.71
CA VAL A 968 -59.26 -13.24 -44.75
C VAL A 968 -57.84 -13.43 -44.23
N TYR A 969 -57.52 -12.85 -43.07
CA TYR A 969 -56.24 -13.02 -42.37
C TYR A 969 -56.46 -12.93 -40.85
N HIS A 970 -55.69 -13.72 -40.11
CA HIS A 970 -55.52 -13.62 -38.67
C HIS A 970 -54.06 -14.00 -38.36
N GLY A 971 -53.37 -13.17 -37.59
CA GLY A 971 -52.04 -13.41 -37.03
C GLY A 971 -51.96 -12.87 -35.61
N GLU A 972 -51.16 -13.52 -34.78
CA GLU A 972 -50.73 -13.09 -33.44
C GLU A 972 -49.24 -12.75 -33.54
N ASP A 973 -48.70 -11.88 -32.69
CA ASP A 973 -47.29 -11.44 -32.64
C ASP A 973 -46.79 -10.80 -33.95
N TYR A 974 -47.54 -9.83 -34.47
CA TYR A 974 -47.16 -9.01 -35.63
C TYR A 974 -45.95 -8.13 -35.28
N ASN A 975 -44.94 -8.06 -36.16
CA ASN A 975 -43.67 -7.39 -35.82
C ASN A 975 -42.92 -6.74 -37.00
N ASN A 976 -43.57 -6.53 -38.16
CA ASN A 976 -42.97 -5.99 -39.40
C ASN A 976 -41.75 -6.74 -39.99
N GLN A 977 -41.13 -7.68 -39.28
CA GLN A 977 -39.87 -8.32 -39.68
C GLN A 977 -40.12 -9.71 -40.27
N ASN A 978 -40.62 -10.64 -39.44
CA ASN A 978 -40.76 -12.05 -39.80
C ASN A 978 -42.22 -12.53 -39.80
N ASN A 979 -43.11 -11.80 -39.14
CA ASN A 979 -44.53 -12.11 -39.06
C ASN A 979 -45.38 -10.95 -39.56
N VAL A 980 -45.67 -10.98 -40.85
CA VAL A 980 -46.31 -9.88 -41.58
C VAL A 980 -47.54 -10.31 -42.38
N PHE A 981 -48.32 -9.33 -42.83
CA PHE A 981 -49.40 -9.50 -43.79
C PHE A 981 -49.02 -8.94 -45.16
N ASP A 982 -48.63 -9.84 -46.08
CA ASP A 982 -48.17 -9.52 -47.43
C ASP A 982 -49.30 -9.46 -48.49
N GLY A 983 -50.55 -9.29 -48.06
CA GLY A 983 -51.71 -9.28 -48.95
C GLY A 983 -52.21 -10.67 -49.40
N ARG A 984 -51.64 -11.78 -48.92
CA ARG A 984 -52.16 -13.14 -49.19
C ARG A 984 -53.20 -13.59 -48.16
N SER A 985 -54.25 -14.25 -48.64
CA SER A 985 -55.32 -14.78 -47.77
C SER A 985 -54.83 -15.98 -46.95
N LYS A 986 -55.01 -15.95 -45.62
CA LYS A 986 -54.93 -17.11 -44.73
C LYS A 986 -56.32 -17.70 -44.39
N GLY A 987 -57.41 -17.02 -44.77
CA GLY A 987 -58.80 -17.40 -44.47
C GLY A 987 -59.36 -18.58 -45.26
N ARG A 988 -60.24 -19.38 -44.64
CA ARG A 988 -60.72 -20.68 -45.17
C ARG A 988 -61.83 -20.65 -46.24
N SER A 989 -62.50 -19.52 -46.52
CA SER A 989 -63.86 -19.62 -47.09
C SER A 989 -64.25 -18.85 -48.37
N THR A 990 -63.40 -18.05 -49.03
CA THR A 990 -63.78 -17.42 -50.33
C THR A 990 -62.65 -17.12 -51.32
N VAL A 991 -61.38 -17.17 -50.90
CA VAL A 991 -60.16 -17.02 -51.73
C VAL A 991 -59.27 -18.23 -51.41
N SER A 992 -58.52 -18.79 -52.37
CA SER A 992 -57.64 -19.93 -52.05
C SER A 992 -56.61 -19.47 -51.02
N VAL A 993 -56.38 -20.28 -49.98
CA VAL A 993 -55.33 -20.01 -49.00
C VAL A 993 -53.99 -19.87 -49.72
N GLY A 994 -53.28 -18.76 -49.48
CA GLY A 994 -52.00 -18.42 -50.11
C GLY A 994 -52.10 -17.64 -51.43
N ASP A 995 -53.30 -17.41 -51.98
CA ASP A 995 -53.49 -16.49 -53.11
C ASP A 995 -53.55 -15.03 -52.62
N TYR A 996 -53.04 -14.11 -53.45
CA TYR A 996 -53.20 -12.67 -53.22
C TYR A 996 -54.67 -12.26 -53.23
N LEU A 997 -55.03 -11.39 -52.29
CA LEU A 997 -56.36 -10.83 -52.21
C LEU A 997 -56.64 -9.90 -53.41
N PRO A 998 -57.87 -9.91 -53.97
CA PRO A 998 -58.25 -8.99 -55.02
C PRO A 998 -58.15 -7.52 -54.58
N ALA A 999 -57.81 -6.63 -55.51
CA ALA A 999 -57.72 -5.22 -55.24
C ALA A 999 -59.02 -4.64 -54.67
N GLY A 1000 -58.91 -3.84 -53.62
CA GLY A 1000 -60.05 -3.23 -52.95
C GLY A 1000 -59.80 -2.92 -51.48
N VAL A 1001 -60.83 -2.38 -50.84
CA VAL A 1001 -60.82 -2.03 -49.41
C VAL A 1001 -61.14 -3.26 -48.57
N TYR A 1002 -60.32 -3.49 -47.55
CA TYR A 1002 -60.46 -4.46 -46.47
C TYR A 1002 -60.52 -3.71 -45.14
N PHE A 1003 -61.03 -4.36 -44.10
CA PHE A 1003 -61.13 -3.79 -42.76
C PHE A 1003 -60.23 -4.58 -41.82
N TYR A 1004 -59.58 -3.93 -40.88
CA TYR A 1004 -58.77 -4.61 -39.87
C TYR A 1004 -59.31 -4.37 -38.47
N ILE A 1005 -58.91 -5.25 -37.56
CA ILE A 1005 -58.96 -5.06 -36.12
C ILE A 1005 -57.56 -5.45 -35.63
N PHE A 1006 -56.89 -4.53 -34.97
CA PHE A 1006 -55.59 -4.73 -34.35
C PHE A 1006 -55.74 -4.55 -32.83
N GLU A 1007 -55.57 -5.63 -32.08
CA GLU A 1007 -55.70 -5.62 -30.62
C GLU A 1007 -54.30 -5.76 -30.01
N TYR A 1008 -53.93 -4.91 -29.06
CA TYR A 1008 -52.61 -4.90 -28.42
C TYR A 1008 -52.69 -4.31 -27.01
N THR A 1009 -51.61 -4.44 -26.25
CA THR A 1009 -51.40 -3.82 -24.94
C THR A 1009 -50.28 -2.79 -25.07
N THR A 1010 -50.45 -1.56 -24.58
CA THR A 1010 -49.37 -0.55 -24.52
C THR A 1010 -48.35 -0.91 -23.44
N VAL A 1011 -47.21 -0.21 -23.41
CA VAL A 1011 -46.16 -0.34 -22.40
C VAL A 1011 -46.70 -0.10 -20.97
N ASP A 1012 -47.55 0.90 -20.78
CA ASP A 1012 -48.34 1.18 -19.55
C ASP A 1012 -49.61 0.29 -19.39
N ASN A 1013 -49.57 -0.91 -19.97
CA ASN A 1013 -50.49 -2.02 -19.67
C ASN A 1013 -51.97 -1.80 -20.08
N LYS A 1014 -52.24 -0.85 -20.98
CA LYS A 1014 -53.59 -0.54 -21.47
C LYS A 1014 -53.95 -1.38 -22.70
N ASN A 1015 -55.10 -2.04 -22.65
CA ASN A 1015 -55.58 -2.85 -23.77
C ASN A 1015 -56.32 -2.00 -24.81
N ILE A 1016 -55.77 -1.90 -26.03
CA ILE A 1016 -56.31 -1.13 -27.14
C ILE A 1016 -56.81 -2.06 -28.26
N ALA A 1017 -57.87 -1.64 -28.95
CA ALA A 1017 -58.42 -2.33 -30.12
C ALA A 1017 -58.64 -1.34 -31.27
N ASP A 1018 -57.60 -1.12 -32.07
CA ASP A 1018 -57.64 -0.26 -33.25
C ASP A 1018 -58.40 -0.93 -34.41
N ARG A 1019 -59.20 -0.14 -35.13
CA ARG A 1019 -60.12 -0.60 -36.16
C ARG A 1019 -60.17 0.39 -37.30
N GLY A 1020 -59.65 -0.02 -38.45
CA GLY A 1020 -59.69 0.81 -39.63
C GLY A 1020 -59.94 0.03 -40.91
N TYR A 1021 -59.47 0.61 -42.01
CA TYR A 1021 -59.48 -0.01 -43.31
C TYR A 1021 -58.10 0.05 -43.94
N ILE A 1022 -57.81 -0.93 -44.79
CA ILE A 1022 -56.62 -0.96 -45.64
C ILE A 1022 -57.06 -1.13 -47.09
N TYR A 1023 -56.33 -0.51 -48.01
CA TYR A 1023 -56.49 -0.69 -49.44
C TYR A 1023 -55.39 -1.61 -49.96
N ILE A 1024 -55.79 -2.75 -50.51
CA ILE A 1024 -54.87 -3.71 -51.12
C ILE A 1024 -54.91 -3.51 -52.63
N SER A 1025 -53.76 -3.37 -53.28
CA SER A 1025 -53.66 -3.33 -54.75
C SER A 1025 -52.34 -3.91 -55.23
N LYS A 1026 -52.40 -4.96 -56.05
CA LYS A 1026 -51.21 -5.54 -56.68
C LYS A 1026 -50.80 -4.82 -57.95
#